data_AF-A0A8S1MAK8-F1
#
_entry.id   AF-A0A8S1MAK8-F1
#
_cell.length_a   1.000
_cell.length_b   1.000
_cell.length_c   1.000
_cell.angle_alpha   90.00
_cell.angle_beta   90.00
_cell.angle_gamma   90.00
#
_symmetry.space_group_name_H-M   'P 1'
#
loop_
_entity.id
_entity.type
_entity.pdbx_description
1 polymer ?
#
loop_
_entity_poly.entity_id
_entity_poly.type
_entity_poly.pdbx_seq_one_letter_code
_entity_poly.pdbx_strand_id
1 'polypeptide(L)'
;MPPKAPPPKKLTKKELKEKAELEKREREEFERIRKEEEEKQRQEQERLRKLEEERLAAEEKARLQEEEIENEVQKSVFKENLENAKKVAKANDDWDKFLNCSTNPDITQEAQLTTFITIFKESKSLQDLKIPEELQKLQQAENIVRDIYKFLTQLKAERKFNQNNSHQQQPINQNDIVFRNQSYINSIREIIHKKIEEINTQMVLYAEYFIEEKFAELTKKANEGAKGAFKIDDKTKQEVIKTFSPTEDFKYGIFIYPSNKPSGYRHKPNDYPELQLAVDVPRSISIFIQKILYISFDSYSPNTYSKYRIVGGVLDIEYLQMLPPPKKVNNWTLRSNYELKEQVKRLNFELNATFKVSYQLPSYIWIPNKENQKVWRVAFFDRNSEQWITDGVEDAKLDKGVNIVASVPKLGPIGLLQERCLDYPYKSFKLRCVGNEKAILDIQGLRDLFKFEIGPGYIQLLKKDPEFSHFANKKLSVGALFYELYRSGVNFMPVQEDCQAANIVQKDEAAEELALTDLSEAVRGFFIESSRWNNSDTGQQIIAKIKENPEFDEEFAENQEKDWKTIKWWNNKCAIIQARDSHSKCNQQLLPDTESHCNLEVLLKMHSLTTQDIISKMKDLHYVIFIETIQQVLRITKLLSFTIRD
;
A
#
# COMPACT_ATOMS: atom_id res chain seq x y z
N MET A 1 -34.16 91.93 -52.66
CA MET A 1 -32.85 92.40 -52.15
C MET A 1 -33.09 93.47 -51.11
N PRO A 2 -32.33 93.61 -49.99
CA PRO A 2 -31.54 92.67 -49.17
C PRO A 2 -31.97 92.82 -47.65
N PRO A 3 -31.28 92.40 -46.54
CA PRO A 3 -29.82 92.33 -46.30
C PRO A 3 -29.26 90.92 -46.03
N LYS A 4 -28.01 90.75 -46.46
CA LYS A 4 -27.11 89.62 -46.20
C LYS A 4 -26.81 89.50 -44.70
N ALA A 5 -26.81 88.27 -44.18
CA ALA A 5 -26.22 87.97 -42.87
C ALA A 5 -24.72 88.35 -42.85
N PRO A 6 -24.22 88.94 -41.76
CA PRO A 6 -22.81 89.33 -41.64
C PRO A 6 -21.91 88.09 -41.57
N PRO A 7 -20.66 88.16 -42.07
CA PRO A 7 -19.74 87.03 -42.04
C PRO A 7 -19.33 86.73 -40.58
N PRO A 8 -19.10 85.45 -40.21
CA PRO A 8 -18.71 85.11 -38.86
C PRO A 8 -17.34 85.74 -38.53
N LYS A 9 -17.24 86.36 -37.36
CA LYS A 9 -15.96 86.84 -36.79
C LYS A 9 -14.96 85.68 -36.75
N LYS A 10 -13.81 85.80 -37.41
CA LYS A 10 -12.68 84.89 -37.24
C LYS A 10 -12.15 85.03 -35.82
N LEU A 11 -12.38 84.01 -34.98
CA LEU A 11 -11.79 83.90 -33.64
C LEU A 11 -10.25 83.96 -33.73
N THR A 12 -9.61 84.56 -32.73
CA THR A 12 -8.13 84.65 -32.71
C THR A 12 -7.50 83.27 -32.41
N LYS A 13 -6.27 83.03 -32.88
CA LYS A 13 -5.56 81.74 -32.77
C LYS A 13 -5.40 81.25 -31.31
N LYS A 14 -5.50 82.16 -30.33
CA LYS A 14 -5.44 81.87 -28.88
C LYS A 14 -6.80 81.39 -28.35
N GLU A 15 -7.89 82.07 -28.71
CA GLU A 15 -9.27 81.69 -28.36
C GLU A 15 -9.71 80.35 -28.98
N LEU A 16 -9.29 80.07 -30.22
CA LEU A 16 -9.51 78.77 -30.87
C LEU A 16 -8.77 77.62 -30.17
N LYS A 17 -7.59 77.89 -29.62
CA LYS A 17 -6.77 76.91 -28.90
C LYS A 17 -7.35 76.63 -27.51
N GLU A 18 -7.77 77.69 -26.81
CA GLU A 18 -8.40 77.62 -25.49
C GLU A 18 -9.78 76.94 -25.55
N LYS A 19 -10.58 77.22 -26.57
CA LYS A 19 -11.85 76.53 -26.81
C LYS A 19 -11.66 75.05 -27.15
N ALA A 20 -10.66 74.72 -27.97
CA ALA A 20 -10.32 73.32 -28.27
C ALA A 20 -9.76 72.57 -27.05
N GLU A 21 -9.05 73.26 -26.16
CA GLU A 21 -8.51 72.68 -24.91
C GLU A 21 -9.60 72.47 -23.86
N LEU A 22 -10.56 73.41 -23.75
CA LEU A 22 -11.75 73.28 -22.92
C LEU A 22 -12.65 72.13 -23.42
N GLU A 23 -12.90 72.07 -24.73
CA GLU A 23 -13.68 71.00 -25.36
C GLU A 23 -12.99 69.64 -25.25
N LYS A 24 -11.64 69.60 -25.25
CA LYS A 24 -10.87 68.38 -24.98
C LYS A 24 -10.99 67.96 -23.51
N ARG A 25 -10.92 68.89 -22.55
CA ARG A 25 -11.13 68.60 -21.12
C ARG A 25 -12.55 68.13 -20.83
N GLU A 26 -13.56 68.75 -21.44
CA GLU A 26 -14.96 68.35 -21.32
C GLU A 26 -15.19 66.96 -21.92
N ARG A 27 -14.56 66.62 -23.05
CA ARG A 27 -14.59 65.24 -23.61
C ARG A 27 -13.88 64.23 -22.72
N GLU A 28 -12.71 64.57 -22.17
CA GLU A 28 -11.97 63.70 -21.25
C GLU A 28 -12.71 63.48 -19.92
N GLU A 29 -13.43 64.49 -19.43
CA GLU A 29 -14.27 64.41 -18.23
C GLU A 29 -15.55 63.61 -18.50
N PHE A 30 -16.20 63.82 -19.64
CA PHE A 30 -17.36 63.04 -20.09
C PHE A 30 -17.02 61.56 -20.35
N GLU A 31 -15.85 61.26 -20.94
CA GLU A 31 -15.36 59.89 -21.10
C GLU A 31 -15.03 59.23 -19.75
N ARG A 32 -14.55 60.00 -18.77
CA ARG A 32 -14.27 59.49 -17.41
C ARG A 32 -15.56 59.15 -16.67
N ILE A 33 -16.55 60.04 -16.71
CA ILE A 33 -17.89 59.82 -16.13
C ILE A 33 -18.55 58.61 -16.79
N ARG A 34 -18.48 58.49 -18.12
CA ARG A 34 -19.02 57.33 -18.85
C ARG A 34 -18.33 56.02 -18.45
N LYS A 35 -17.00 56.01 -18.32
CA LYS A 35 -16.26 54.82 -17.86
C LYS A 35 -16.62 54.45 -16.42
N GLU A 36 -16.77 55.43 -15.53
CA GLU A 36 -17.21 55.21 -14.15
C GLU A 36 -18.65 54.68 -14.07
N GLU A 37 -19.56 55.17 -14.91
CA GLU A 37 -20.94 54.63 -15.01
C GLU A 37 -20.96 53.21 -15.60
N GLU A 38 -20.21 52.94 -16.66
CA GLU A 38 -20.09 51.59 -17.26
C GLU A 38 -19.43 50.59 -16.28
N GLU A 39 -18.51 51.06 -15.43
CA GLU A 39 -17.91 50.24 -14.37
C GLU A 39 -18.88 49.99 -13.21
N LYS A 40 -19.62 51.01 -12.76
CA LYS A 40 -20.70 50.84 -11.77
C LYS A 40 -21.80 49.90 -12.26
N GLN A 41 -22.23 50.03 -13.52
CA GLN A 41 -23.22 49.12 -14.10
C GLN A 41 -22.72 47.68 -14.17
N ARG A 42 -21.45 47.46 -14.53
CA ARG A 42 -20.85 46.12 -14.49
C ARG A 42 -20.79 45.55 -13.08
N GLN A 43 -20.37 46.36 -12.09
CA GLN A 43 -20.34 45.94 -10.69
C GLN A 43 -21.73 45.64 -10.14
N GLU A 44 -22.75 46.41 -10.50
CA GLU A 44 -24.14 46.18 -10.09
C GLU A 44 -24.74 44.94 -10.76
N GLN A 45 -24.50 44.74 -12.07
CA GLN A 45 -24.89 43.52 -12.77
C GLN A 45 -24.19 42.28 -12.20
N GLU A 46 -22.90 42.37 -11.88
CA GLU A 46 -22.16 41.28 -11.24
C GLU A 46 -22.70 41.00 -9.84
N ARG A 47 -23.05 42.03 -9.07
CA ARG A 47 -23.66 41.89 -7.74
C ARG A 47 -25.05 41.24 -7.82
N LEU A 48 -25.89 41.64 -8.77
CA LEU A 48 -27.21 41.04 -9.00
C LEU A 48 -27.09 39.57 -9.40
N ARG A 49 -26.16 39.24 -10.31
CA ARG A 49 -25.88 37.85 -10.68
C ARG A 49 -25.43 37.02 -9.49
N LYS A 50 -24.50 37.52 -8.68
CA LYS A 50 -24.05 36.84 -7.45
C LYS A 50 -25.20 36.62 -6.47
N LEU A 51 -26.06 37.63 -6.28
CA LEU A 51 -27.21 37.51 -5.39
C LEU A 51 -28.22 36.46 -5.89
N GLU A 52 -28.46 36.41 -7.20
CA GLU A 52 -29.34 35.42 -7.83
C GLU A 52 -28.74 34.01 -7.74
N GLU A 53 -27.45 33.85 -8.00
CA GLU A 53 -26.71 32.60 -7.82
C GLU A 53 -26.74 32.13 -6.37
N GLU A 54 -26.54 33.03 -5.40
CA GLU A 54 -26.66 32.74 -3.96
C GLU A 54 -28.08 32.31 -3.58
N ARG A 55 -29.11 32.97 -4.13
CA ARG A 55 -30.52 32.60 -3.89
C ARG A 55 -30.82 31.21 -4.43
N LEU A 56 -30.41 30.91 -5.66
CA LEU A 56 -30.60 29.59 -6.28
C LEU A 56 -29.82 28.51 -5.53
N ALA A 57 -28.59 28.80 -5.10
CA ALA A 57 -27.79 27.88 -4.30
C ALA A 57 -28.42 27.61 -2.92
N ALA A 58 -29.05 28.61 -2.30
CA ALA A 58 -29.75 28.45 -1.03
C ALA A 58 -31.03 27.61 -1.19
N GLU A 59 -31.79 27.83 -2.26
CA GLU A 59 -32.98 27.04 -2.60
C GLU A 59 -32.62 25.58 -2.89
N GLU A 60 -31.61 25.34 -3.73
CA GLU A 60 -31.09 24.00 -4.00
C GLU A 60 -30.61 23.31 -2.71
N LYS A 61 -29.88 24.03 -1.85
CA LYS A 61 -29.41 23.50 -0.57
C LYS A 61 -30.57 23.10 0.34
N ALA A 62 -31.63 23.90 0.41
CA ALA A 62 -32.81 23.58 1.22
C ALA A 62 -33.51 22.31 0.70
N ARG A 63 -33.70 22.19 -0.63
CA ARG A 63 -34.26 20.97 -1.24
C ARG A 63 -33.41 19.74 -0.93
N LEU A 64 -32.09 19.80 -1.15
CA LEU A 64 -31.19 18.68 -0.89
C LEU A 64 -31.21 18.25 0.59
N GLN A 65 -31.40 19.20 1.52
CA GLN A 65 -31.55 18.89 2.94
C GLN A 65 -32.84 18.11 3.23
N GLU A 66 -33.96 18.49 2.61
CA GLU A 66 -35.23 17.76 2.73
C GLU A 66 -35.10 16.34 2.17
N GLU A 67 -34.52 16.18 0.98
CA GLU A 67 -34.28 14.85 0.38
C GLU A 67 -33.37 13.97 1.25
N GLU A 68 -32.32 14.55 1.84
CA GLU A 68 -31.40 13.81 2.72
C GLU A 68 -32.09 13.34 4.01
N ILE A 69 -32.98 14.16 4.59
CA ILE A 69 -33.80 13.79 5.76
C ILE A 69 -34.73 12.62 5.42
N GLU A 70 -35.37 12.63 4.25
CA GLU A 70 -36.23 11.52 3.81
C GLU A 70 -35.42 10.23 3.58
N ASN A 71 -34.21 10.36 3.06
CA ASN A 71 -33.31 9.23 2.81
C ASN A 71 -32.63 8.69 4.06
N GLU A 72 -32.55 9.46 5.15
CA GLU A 72 -31.94 9.04 6.41
C GLU A 72 -32.64 7.80 7.01
N VAL A 73 -33.96 7.68 6.81
CA VAL A 73 -34.73 6.50 7.20
C VAL A 73 -34.24 5.26 6.46
N GLN A 74 -34.04 5.36 5.14
CA GLN A 74 -33.57 4.24 4.32
C GLN A 74 -32.14 3.83 4.71
N LYS A 75 -31.24 4.81 4.90
CA LYS A 75 -29.87 4.57 5.38
C LYS A 75 -29.86 3.86 6.74
N SER A 76 -30.74 4.27 7.65
CA SER A 76 -30.87 3.66 8.97
C SER A 76 -31.32 2.21 8.90
N VAL A 77 -32.32 1.91 8.07
CA VAL A 77 -32.81 0.54 7.84
C VAL A 77 -31.74 -0.32 7.20
N PHE A 78 -31.02 0.18 6.19
CA PHE A 78 -29.90 -0.54 5.56
C PHE A 78 -28.83 -0.90 6.60
N LYS A 79 -28.45 0.06 7.45
CA LYS A 79 -27.46 -0.13 8.51
C LYS A 79 -27.89 -1.21 9.52
N GLU A 80 -29.15 -1.20 9.95
CA GLU A 80 -29.66 -2.22 10.87
C GLU A 80 -29.63 -3.62 10.27
N ASN A 81 -30.08 -3.76 9.01
CA ASN A 81 -30.04 -5.04 8.30
C ASN A 81 -28.61 -5.54 8.10
N LEU A 82 -27.68 -4.64 7.76
CA LEU A 82 -26.27 -4.98 7.62
C LEU A 82 -25.68 -5.48 8.95
N GLU A 83 -25.96 -4.82 10.07
CA GLU A 83 -25.50 -5.26 11.40
C GLU A 83 -26.06 -6.62 11.79
N ASN A 84 -27.35 -6.87 11.51
CA ASN A 84 -27.98 -8.16 11.77
C ASN A 84 -27.36 -9.27 10.90
N ALA A 85 -27.15 -8.99 9.62
CA ALA A 85 -26.52 -9.93 8.69
C ALA A 85 -25.05 -10.23 9.09
N LYS A 86 -24.29 -9.20 9.52
CA LYS A 86 -22.92 -9.36 10.05
C LYS A 86 -22.88 -10.22 11.32
N LYS A 87 -23.85 -10.09 12.22
CA LYS A 87 -23.94 -10.95 13.42
C LYS A 87 -24.15 -12.42 13.04
N VAL A 88 -25.02 -12.70 12.07
CA VAL A 88 -25.26 -14.07 11.58
C VAL A 88 -24.00 -14.63 10.91
N ALA A 89 -23.36 -13.85 10.03
CA ALA A 89 -22.12 -14.27 9.37
C ALA A 89 -21.01 -14.57 10.40
N LYS A 90 -20.83 -13.68 11.38
CA LYS A 90 -19.85 -13.88 12.45
C LYS A 90 -20.13 -15.14 13.28
N ALA A 91 -21.39 -15.42 13.60
CA ALA A 91 -21.74 -16.62 14.34
C ALA A 91 -21.37 -17.91 13.57
N ASN A 92 -21.53 -17.89 12.25
CA ASN A 92 -21.11 -19.00 11.38
C ASN A 92 -19.58 -19.12 11.34
N ASP A 93 -18.85 -18.01 11.19
CA ASP A 93 -17.38 -18.01 11.20
C ASP A 93 -16.82 -18.53 12.54
N ASP A 94 -17.41 -18.10 13.65
CA ASP A 94 -17.02 -18.55 15.00
C ASP A 94 -17.32 -20.05 15.19
N TRP A 95 -18.40 -20.56 14.58
CA TRP A 95 -18.71 -21.99 14.56
C TRP A 95 -17.69 -22.79 13.74
N ASP A 96 -17.30 -22.31 12.57
CA ASP A 96 -16.28 -22.95 11.73
C ASP A 96 -14.91 -22.95 12.41
N LYS A 97 -14.54 -21.86 13.08
CA LYS A 97 -13.32 -21.82 13.91
C LYS A 97 -13.36 -22.84 15.03
N PHE A 98 -14.50 -22.98 15.71
CA PHE A 98 -14.69 -23.97 16.77
C PHE A 98 -14.50 -25.40 16.24
N LEU A 99 -15.07 -25.73 15.08
CA LEU A 99 -14.92 -27.04 14.45
C LEU A 99 -13.48 -27.35 14.02
N ASN A 100 -12.72 -26.33 13.62
CA ASN A 100 -11.34 -26.48 13.15
C ASN A 100 -10.31 -26.58 14.29
N CYS A 101 -10.70 -26.40 15.56
CA CYS A 101 -9.83 -26.51 16.74
C CYS A 101 -8.48 -25.78 16.57
N SER A 102 -8.49 -24.54 16.09
CA SER A 102 -7.27 -23.77 15.88
C SER A 102 -6.60 -23.42 17.22
N THR A 103 -5.29 -23.67 17.31
CA THR A 103 -4.46 -23.24 18.45
C THR A 103 -3.94 -21.81 18.29
N ASN A 104 -4.18 -21.17 17.15
CA ASN A 104 -3.74 -19.79 16.90
C ASN A 104 -4.67 -18.80 17.61
N PRO A 105 -4.13 -17.71 18.17
CA PRO A 105 -4.97 -16.71 18.84
C PRO A 105 -5.91 -16.04 17.83
N ASP A 106 -7.18 -15.87 18.20
CA ASP A 106 -8.13 -15.06 17.46
C ASP A 106 -7.76 -13.57 17.63
N ILE A 107 -7.43 -12.91 16.53
CA ILE A 107 -7.01 -11.51 16.48
C ILE A 107 -8.12 -10.55 16.91
N THR A 108 -9.38 -10.99 16.79
CA THR A 108 -10.52 -10.20 17.26
C THR A 108 -10.67 -10.24 18.78
N GLN A 109 -9.96 -11.15 19.46
CA GLN A 109 -10.00 -11.36 20.91
C GLN A 109 -8.72 -10.87 21.58
N GLU A 110 -8.82 -9.72 22.24
CA GLU A 110 -7.70 -9.05 22.91
C GLU A 110 -6.97 -9.95 23.92
N ALA A 111 -7.73 -10.71 24.71
CA ALA A 111 -7.19 -11.60 25.72
C ALA A 111 -6.26 -12.66 25.11
N GLN A 112 -6.62 -13.23 23.95
CA GLN A 112 -5.83 -14.27 23.31
C GLN A 112 -4.51 -13.71 22.76
N LEU A 113 -4.52 -12.54 22.13
CA LEU A 113 -3.30 -11.87 21.67
C LEU A 113 -2.38 -11.51 22.85
N THR A 114 -2.94 -11.01 23.95
CA THR A 114 -2.18 -10.63 25.15
C THR A 114 -1.55 -11.87 25.81
N THR A 115 -2.30 -12.96 25.94
CA THR A 115 -1.77 -14.24 26.43
C THR A 115 -0.67 -14.76 25.52
N PHE A 116 -0.86 -14.73 24.20
CA PHE A 116 0.18 -15.13 23.24
C PHE A 116 1.46 -14.30 23.42
N ILE A 117 1.37 -12.97 23.45
CA ILE A 117 2.53 -12.08 23.61
C ILE A 117 3.25 -12.36 24.92
N THR A 118 2.50 -12.58 26.00
CA THR A 118 3.08 -12.89 27.32
C THR A 118 3.88 -14.19 27.29
N ILE A 119 3.30 -15.26 26.75
CA ILE A 119 3.97 -16.57 26.61
C ILE A 119 5.16 -16.46 25.64
N PHE A 120 4.99 -15.75 24.52
CA PHE A 120 6.05 -15.59 23.52
C PHE A 120 7.25 -14.80 24.07
N LYS A 121 7.01 -13.86 24.99
CA LYS A 121 8.06 -13.10 25.67
C LYS A 121 8.93 -13.95 26.60
N GLU A 122 8.46 -15.12 27.03
CA GLU A 122 9.24 -16.03 27.85
C GLU A 122 10.48 -16.53 27.09
N SER A 123 11.64 -16.41 27.74
CA SER A 123 12.93 -16.86 27.22
C SER A 123 13.38 -18.09 27.98
N LYS A 124 13.83 -19.12 27.26
CA LYS A 124 14.55 -20.26 27.85
C LYS A 124 15.97 -19.82 28.23
N SER A 125 16.65 -20.61 29.06
CA SER A 125 18.10 -20.49 29.21
C SER A 125 18.77 -20.68 27.86
N LEU A 126 19.80 -19.87 27.55
CA LEU A 126 20.50 -19.98 26.27
C LEU A 126 21.13 -21.35 26.04
N GLN A 127 21.50 -22.08 27.10
CA GLN A 127 22.10 -23.41 26.95
C GLN A 127 21.08 -24.44 26.45
N ASP A 128 19.81 -24.25 26.78
CA ASP A 128 18.69 -25.13 26.42
C ASP A 128 17.96 -24.67 25.15
N LEU A 129 18.43 -23.59 24.53
CA LEU A 129 17.79 -22.99 23.37
C LEU A 129 18.04 -23.88 22.14
N LYS A 130 16.97 -24.42 21.57
CA LYS A 130 17.02 -25.22 20.35
C LYS A 130 16.64 -24.33 19.17
N ILE A 131 17.64 -23.95 18.37
CA ILE A 131 17.44 -23.02 17.24
C ILE A 131 16.28 -23.43 16.32
N PRO A 132 16.13 -24.70 15.89
CA PRO A 132 15.02 -25.06 15.01
C PRO A 132 13.64 -24.85 15.65
N GLU A 133 13.50 -25.12 16.95
CA GLU A 133 12.24 -24.89 17.67
C GLU A 133 11.95 -23.38 17.83
N GLU A 134 12.97 -22.56 18.11
CA GLU A 134 12.79 -21.12 18.22
C GLU A 134 12.47 -20.47 16.86
N LEU A 135 13.09 -20.88 15.77
CA LEU A 135 12.73 -20.40 14.42
C LEU A 135 11.26 -20.71 14.08
N GLN A 136 10.75 -21.87 14.49
CA GLN A 136 9.32 -22.20 14.33
C GLN A 136 8.41 -21.30 15.17
N LYS A 137 8.82 -20.90 16.38
CA LYS A 137 8.08 -19.91 17.18
C LYS A 137 8.10 -18.53 16.55
N LEU A 138 9.23 -18.11 15.97
CA LEU A 138 9.31 -16.86 15.21
C LEU A 138 8.36 -16.90 14.00
N GLN A 139 8.30 -18.02 13.30
CA GLN A 139 7.36 -18.24 12.19
C GLN A 139 5.89 -18.13 12.64
N GLN A 140 5.54 -18.72 13.79
CA GLN A 140 4.19 -18.60 14.35
C GLN A 140 3.85 -17.15 14.71
N ALA A 141 4.80 -16.42 15.29
CA ALA A 141 4.64 -15.00 15.60
C ALA A 141 4.44 -14.16 14.33
N GLU A 142 5.17 -14.46 13.24
CA GLU A 142 4.98 -13.79 11.95
C GLU A 142 3.61 -14.08 11.34
N ASN A 143 3.12 -15.32 11.44
CA ASN A 143 1.78 -15.67 10.97
C ASN A 143 0.72 -14.81 11.67
N ILE A 144 0.85 -14.60 12.98
CA ILE A 144 -0.06 -13.75 13.76
C ILE A 144 0.04 -12.29 13.30
N VAL A 145 1.25 -11.75 13.11
CA VAL A 145 1.43 -10.38 12.59
C VAL A 145 0.79 -10.22 11.22
N ARG A 146 0.98 -11.20 10.32
CA ARG A 146 0.34 -11.24 9.02
C ARG A 146 -1.19 -11.19 9.14
N ASP A 147 -1.77 -11.98 10.04
CA ASP A 147 -3.21 -11.99 10.21
C ASP A 147 -3.74 -10.70 10.87
N ILE A 148 -2.96 -10.05 11.76
CA ILE A 148 -3.24 -8.69 12.26
C ILE A 148 -3.25 -7.69 11.10
N TYR A 149 -2.29 -7.74 10.17
CA TYR A 149 -2.29 -6.85 9.01
C TYR A 149 -3.50 -7.07 8.11
N LYS A 150 -3.91 -8.32 7.86
CA LYS A 150 -5.15 -8.63 7.12
C LYS A 150 -6.36 -8.01 7.80
N PHE A 151 -6.43 -8.12 9.13
CA PHE A 151 -7.51 -7.52 9.93
C PHE A 151 -7.49 -5.99 9.89
N LEU A 152 -6.32 -5.34 10.04
CA LEU A 152 -6.18 -3.89 9.89
C LEU A 152 -6.59 -3.43 8.50
N THR A 153 -6.24 -4.20 7.47
CA THR A 153 -6.63 -3.93 6.08
C THR A 153 -8.15 -4.02 5.91
N GLN A 154 -8.80 -5.00 6.56
CA GLN A 154 -10.26 -5.12 6.59
C GLN A 154 -10.90 -3.91 7.30
N LEU A 155 -10.36 -3.46 8.44
CA LEU A 155 -10.84 -2.27 9.15
C LEU A 155 -10.69 -1.00 8.31
N LYS A 156 -9.63 -0.89 7.50
CA LYS A 156 -9.46 0.21 6.53
C LYS A 156 -10.58 0.16 5.48
N ALA A 157 -10.89 -1.02 4.95
CA ALA A 157 -11.97 -1.20 4.00
C ALA A 157 -13.35 -0.88 4.59
N GLU A 158 -13.57 -1.13 5.89
CA GLU A 158 -14.80 -0.82 6.63
C GLU A 158 -14.91 0.63 7.12
N ARG A 159 -13.91 1.49 6.83
CA ARG A 159 -13.82 2.86 7.34
C ARG A 159 -13.88 2.96 8.88
N LYS A 160 -13.40 1.92 9.57
CA LYS A 160 -13.27 1.89 11.05
C LYS A 160 -11.94 2.46 11.56
N PHE A 161 -11.08 2.95 10.66
CA PHE A 161 -10.00 3.86 11.04
C PHE A 161 -10.64 5.16 11.51
N ASN A 162 -10.35 5.56 12.75
CA ASN A 162 -10.90 6.77 13.37
C ASN A 162 -10.99 7.94 12.38
N GLN A 163 -12.21 8.38 12.11
CA GLN A 163 -12.48 9.76 11.67
C GLN A 163 -12.19 10.70 12.84
N ASN A 164 -10.91 10.86 13.18
CA ASN A 164 -10.48 12.06 13.86
C ASN A 164 -9.99 13.01 12.77
N ASN A 165 -10.91 13.88 12.37
CA ASN A 165 -10.70 15.02 11.49
C ASN A 165 -9.28 15.57 11.60
N SER A 166 -8.66 15.74 10.44
CA SER A 166 -7.33 16.28 10.19
C SER A 166 -7.06 17.68 10.77
N HIS A 167 -7.94 18.26 11.59
CA HIS A 167 -7.83 19.63 12.13
C HIS A 167 -7.96 19.77 13.66
N GLN A 168 -8.01 18.70 14.44
CA GLN A 168 -7.90 18.83 15.91
C GLN A 168 -6.93 17.79 16.48
N GLN A 169 -5.86 18.28 17.09
CA GLN A 169 -4.96 17.53 17.97
C GLN A 169 -5.75 17.01 19.18
N GLN A 170 -6.51 15.93 18.99
CA GLN A 170 -7.11 15.17 20.06
C GLN A 170 -6.13 14.08 20.51
N PRO A 171 -6.05 13.78 21.82
CA PRO A 171 -5.15 12.75 22.34
C PRO A 171 -5.46 11.39 21.73
N ILE A 172 -4.41 10.65 21.36
CA ILE A 172 -4.49 9.28 20.84
C ILE A 172 -5.29 8.43 21.83
N ASN A 173 -6.47 7.97 21.43
CA ASN A 173 -7.26 7.07 22.27
C ASN A 173 -6.61 5.68 22.26
N GLN A 174 -6.00 5.31 23.39
CA GLN A 174 -5.35 4.00 23.56
C GLN A 174 -6.32 2.81 23.39
N ASN A 175 -7.63 3.05 23.48
CA ASN A 175 -8.68 2.05 23.24
C ASN A 175 -9.09 1.92 21.76
N ASP A 176 -8.46 2.67 20.84
CA ASP A 176 -8.68 2.48 19.41
C ASP A 176 -8.18 1.09 18.97
N ILE A 177 -9.06 0.32 18.34
CA ILE A 177 -8.77 -1.01 17.82
C ILE A 177 -7.59 -1.00 16.84
N VAL A 178 -7.45 0.06 16.05
CA VAL A 178 -6.34 0.20 15.09
C VAL A 178 -5.02 0.39 15.84
N PHE A 179 -4.97 1.39 16.73
CA PHE A 179 -3.79 1.69 17.53
C PHE A 179 -3.35 0.48 18.37
N ARG A 180 -4.29 -0.21 19.01
CA ARG A 180 -4.02 -1.41 19.80
C ARG A 180 -3.38 -2.52 18.96
N ASN A 181 -3.93 -2.81 17.78
CA ASN A 181 -3.37 -3.83 16.88
C ASN A 181 -2.00 -3.43 16.33
N GLN A 182 -1.76 -2.15 16.05
CA GLN A 182 -0.43 -1.66 15.69
C GLN A 182 0.58 -1.83 16.84
N SER A 183 0.16 -1.57 18.08
CA SER A 183 0.98 -1.81 19.28
C SER A 183 1.33 -3.29 19.46
N TYR A 184 0.40 -4.21 19.16
CA TYR A 184 0.68 -5.64 19.17
C TYR A 184 1.71 -6.04 18.12
N ILE A 185 1.62 -5.49 16.90
CA ILE A 185 2.65 -5.72 15.87
C ILE A 185 4.02 -5.28 16.40
N ASN A 186 4.12 -4.05 16.92
CA ASN A 186 5.39 -3.53 17.46
C ASN A 186 5.93 -4.41 18.61
N SER A 187 5.06 -4.80 19.55
CA SER A 187 5.43 -5.67 20.67
C SER A 187 5.95 -7.04 20.19
N ILE A 188 5.28 -7.66 19.22
CA ILE A 188 5.72 -8.92 18.64
C ILE A 188 7.06 -8.75 17.91
N ARG A 189 7.23 -7.67 17.15
CA ARG A 189 8.46 -7.34 16.42
C ARG A 189 9.64 -7.15 17.39
N GLU A 190 9.45 -6.43 18.49
CA GLU A 190 10.45 -6.26 19.54
C GLU A 190 10.88 -7.61 20.17
N ILE A 191 9.91 -8.50 20.45
CA ILE A 191 10.21 -9.83 20.99
C ILE A 191 10.95 -10.69 19.95
N ILE A 192 10.56 -10.64 18.67
CA ILE A 192 11.27 -11.31 17.57
C ILE A 192 12.73 -10.86 17.54
N HIS A 193 12.99 -9.54 17.57
CA HIS A 193 14.35 -9.00 17.60
C HIS A 193 15.14 -9.51 18.81
N LYS A 194 14.54 -9.50 20.00
CA LYS A 194 15.19 -10.01 21.22
C LYS A 194 15.55 -11.49 21.10
N LYS A 195 14.64 -12.33 20.58
CA LYS A 195 14.89 -13.76 20.38
C LYS A 195 15.97 -14.03 19.33
N ILE A 196 16.03 -13.23 18.27
CA ILE A 196 17.13 -13.30 17.30
C ILE A 196 18.47 -12.96 17.97
N GLU A 197 18.50 -11.97 18.86
CA GLU A 197 19.72 -11.66 19.64
C GLU A 197 20.12 -12.81 20.59
N GLU A 198 19.15 -13.50 21.20
CA GLU A 198 19.41 -14.71 22.00
C GLU A 198 20.04 -15.83 21.16
N ILE A 199 19.52 -16.05 19.93
CA ILE A 199 20.10 -16.99 18.96
C ILE A 199 21.53 -16.58 18.60
N ASN A 200 21.75 -15.30 18.25
CA ASN A 200 23.08 -14.76 17.92
C ASN A 200 24.07 -14.99 19.07
N THR A 201 23.63 -14.76 20.30
CA THR A 201 24.43 -14.95 21.51
C THR A 201 24.83 -16.41 21.69
N GLN A 202 23.89 -17.34 21.54
CA GLN A 202 24.19 -18.77 21.61
C GLN A 202 25.18 -19.21 20.51
N MET A 203 25.04 -18.68 19.29
CA MET A 203 25.96 -18.99 18.18
C MET A 203 27.38 -18.52 18.46
N VAL A 204 27.55 -17.35 19.06
CA VAL A 204 28.87 -16.84 19.48
C VAL A 204 29.47 -17.75 20.57
N LEU A 205 28.68 -18.17 21.56
CA LEU A 205 29.13 -19.08 22.63
C LEU A 205 29.53 -20.47 22.11
N TYR A 206 28.80 -21.01 21.13
CA TYR A 206 29.04 -22.35 20.59
C TYR A 206 29.96 -22.36 19.35
N ALA A 207 30.45 -21.20 18.91
CA ALA A 207 31.28 -21.11 17.72
C ALA A 207 32.50 -22.05 17.77
N GLU A 208 33.15 -22.14 18.93
CA GLU A 208 34.31 -23.03 19.11
C GLU A 208 33.94 -24.50 19.14
N TYR A 209 32.81 -24.83 19.74
CA TYR A 209 32.29 -26.20 19.74
C TYR A 209 32.02 -26.66 18.30
N PHE A 210 31.44 -25.80 17.45
CA PHE A 210 31.24 -26.13 16.04
C PHE A 210 32.56 -26.32 15.26
N ILE A 211 33.60 -25.56 15.61
CA ILE A 211 34.94 -25.76 15.04
C ILE A 211 35.52 -27.12 15.48
N GLU A 212 35.41 -27.47 16.76
CA GLU A 212 35.87 -28.75 17.31
C GLU A 212 35.11 -29.93 16.69
N GLU A 213 33.79 -29.83 16.55
CA GLU A 213 32.92 -30.82 15.91
C GLU A 213 33.34 -31.07 14.46
N LYS A 214 33.51 -30.00 13.67
CA LYS A 214 33.97 -30.09 12.27
C LYS A 214 35.37 -30.70 12.17
N PHE A 215 36.27 -30.35 13.07
CA PHE A 215 37.61 -30.91 13.11
C PHE A 215 37.58 -32.42 13.41
N ALA A 216 36.74 -32.85 14.35
CA ALA A 216 36.55 -34.27 14.67
C ALA A 216 35.95 -35.06 13.49
N GLU A 217 34.96 -34.49 12.79
CA GLU A 217 34.35 -35.10 11.60
C GLU A 217 35.38 -35.32 10.48
N LEU A 218 36.19 -34.31 10.17
CA LEU A 218 37.24 -34.40 9.16
C LEU A 218 38.31 -35.42 9.54
N THR A 219 38.69 -35.45 10.82
CA THR A 219 39.64 -36.44 11.35
C THR A 219 39.10 -37.86 11.19
N LYS A 220 37.80 -38.07 11.44
CA LYS A 220 37.15 -39.36 11.22
C LYS A 220 37.17 -39.76 9.75
N LYS A 221 36.76 -38.86 8.84
CA LYS A 221 36.76 -39.10 7.38
C LYS A 221 38.17 -39.39 6.82
N ALA A 222 39.18 -38.68 7.30
CA ALA A 222 40.57 -38.93 6.90
C ALA A 222 41.06 -40.32 7.33
N ASN A 223 40.63 -40.78 8.51
CA ASN A 223 40.97 -42.10 9.03
C ASN A 223 40.18 -43.24 8.36
N GLU A 224 38.97 -42.99 7.87
CA GLU A 224 38.17 -43.97 7.12
C GLU A 224 38.78 -44.30 5.72
N GLY A 225 39.70 -43.47 5.21
CA GLY A 225 40.37 -43.65 3.91
C GLY A 225 41.86 -44.03 3.97
N ALA A 226 42.48 -44.14 5.14
CA ALA A 226 43.94 -44.30 5.28
C ALA A 226 44.35 -45.62 5.96
N LYS A 227 45.42 -46.28 5.46
CA LYS A 227 46.10 -47.37 6.17
C LYS A 227 47.00 -46.80 7.27
N GLY A 228 46.39 -46.38 8.38
CA GLY A 228 47.07 -45.84 9.56
C GLY A 228 46.33 -44.63 10.15
N ALA A 229 46.55 -44.37 11.45
CA ALA A 229 45.93 -43.23 12.13
C ALA A 229 46.52 -41.90 11.59
N PHE A 230 45.77 -41.23 10.73
CA PHE A 230 46.08 -39.91 10.22
C PHE A 230 45.61 -38.86 11.25
N LYS A 231 46.54 -38.09 11.80
CA LYS A 231 46.24 -36.92 12.63
C LYS A 231 46.30 -35.66 11.78
N ILE A 232 45.17 -35.00 11.61
CA ILE A 232 45.12 -33.64 11.05
C ILE A 232 45.81 -32.70 12.07
N ASP A 233 46.67 -31.80 11.61
CA ASP A 233 47.38 -30.85 12.49
C ASP A 233 46.39 -29.86 13.12
N ASP A 234 46.48 -29.62 14.44
CA ASP A 234 45.68 -28.64 15.19
C ASP A 234 45.78 -27.22 14.59
N LYS A 235 46.85 -26.94 13.84
CA LYS A 235 47.04 -25.70 13.07
C LYS A 235 46.19 -25.60 11.79
N THR A 236 45.25 -26.52 11.56
CA THR A 236 44.42 -26.54 10.34
C THR A 236 42.91 -26.50 10.61
N LYS A 237 42.48 -25.74 11.63
CA LYS A 237 41.05 -25.46 11.87
C LYS A 237 40.41 -24.90 10.59
N GLN A 238 39.42 -25.60 10.05
CA GLN A 238 38.72 -25.22 8.83
C GLN A 238 37.54 -24.29 9.11
N GLU A 239 37.20 -23.46 8.11
CA GLU A 239 35.99 -22.64 8.07
C GLU A 239 34.75 -23.50 8.36
N VAL A 240 33.82 -23.02 9.18
CA VAL A 240 32.57 -23.73 9.48
C VAL A 240 31.40 -22.98 8.84
N ILE A 241 30.50 -23.69 8.16
CA ILE A 241 29.19 -23.18 7.77
C ILE A 241 28.17 -23.99 8.56
N LYS A 242 27.29 -23.30 9.30
CA LYS A 242 26.18 -23.90 10.00
C LYS A 242 24.90 -23.20 9.59
N THR A 243 23.99 -23.94 8.99
CA THR A 243 22.66 -23.49 8.60
C THR A 243 21.61 -24.22 9.44
N PHE A 244 20.43 -23.65 9.51
CA PHE A 244 19.27 -24.26 10.16
C PHE A 244 18.14 -24.36 9.15
N SER A 245 17.27 -25.34 9.34
CA SER A 245 16.11 -25.56 8.46
C SER A 245 15.32 -24.26 8.31
N PRO A 246 15.17 -23.74 7.07
CA PRO A 246 14.48 -22.48 6.85
C PRO A 246 12.98 -22.63 7.12
N THR A 247 12.34 -21.55 7.55
CA THR A 247 10.88 -21.41 7.56
C THR A 247 10.43 -20.54 6.38
N GLU A 248 9.12 -20.26 6.25
CA GLU A 248 8.60 -19.37 5.20
C GLU A 248 9.24 -17.98 5.29
N ASP A 249 9.29 -17.43 6.51
CA ASP A 249 9.64 -16.04 6.76
C ASP A 249 11.01 -15.84 7.40
N PHE A 250 11.71 -16.91 7.82
CA PHE A 250 13.03 -16.83 8.46
C PHE A 250 14.02 -17.83 7.86
N LYS A 251 15.20 -17.34 7.47
CA LYS A 251 16.36 -18.18 7.12
C LYS A 251 17.56 -17.71 7.93
N TYR A 252 18.21 -18.62 8.66
CA TYR A 252 19.32 -18.27 9.55
C TYR A 252 20.53 -19.18 9.31
N GLY A 253 21.72 -18.58 9.28
CA GLY A 253 22.96 -19.31 9.17
C GLY A 253 24.15 -18.50 9.69
N ILE A 254 25.23 -19.21 10.00
CA ILE A 254 26.50 -18.62 10.39
C ILE A 254 27.64 -19.22 9.57
N PHE A 255 28.64 -18.40 9.31
CA PHE A 255 29.95 -18.83 8.85
C PHE A 255 31.01 -18.41 9.88
N ILE A 256 31.87 -19.33 10.27
CA ILE A 256 32.89 -19.11 11.31
C ILE A 256 34.27 -19.18 10.66
N TYR A 257 35.02 -18.09 10.78
CA TYR A 257 36.40 -18.00 10.30
C TYR A 257 37.39 -18.08 11.48
N PRO A 258 38.14 -19.21 11.63
CA PRO A 258 39.02 -19.43 12.78
C PRO A 258 40.39 -18.74 12.62
N SER A 259 41.05 -18.49 13.76
CA SER A 259 42.30 -17.72 13.90
C SER A 259 43.58 -18.33 13.35
N ASN A 260 43.57 -19.60 12.93
CA ASN A 260 44.79 -20.37 12.65
C ASN A 260 44.84 -20.96 11.23
N LYS A 261 44.27 -20.29 10.20
CA LYS A 261 44.33 -20.81 8.82
C LYS A 261 45.69 -20.45 8.15
N PRO A 262 46.54 -21.43 7.79
CA PRO A 262 47.87 -21.15 7.21
C PRO A 262 47.82 -20.73 5.72
N SER A 263 46.78 -21.15 4.98
CA SER A 263 46.49 -20.62 3.65
C SER A 263 45.64 -19.36 3.79
N GLY A 264 46.04 -18.25 3.18
CA GLY A 264 45.28 -16.99 3.21
C GLY A 264 43.83 -17.09 2.72
N TYR A 265 43.16 -15.94 2.68
CA TYR A 265 41.74 -15.81 2.34
C TYR A 265 41.35 -16.54 1.05
N ARG A 266 40.20 -17.22 1.08
CA ARG A 266 39.56 -17.79 -0.11
C ARG A 266 38.72 -16.70 -0.79
N HIS A 267 38.98 -16.41 -2.06
CA HIS A 267 38.30 -15.36 -2.83
C HIS A 267 36.92 -15.75 -3.40
N LYS A 268 36.29 -16.82 -2.91
CA LYS A 268 34.98 -17.28 -3.41
C LYS A 268 33.89 -16.88 -2.40
N PRO A 269 32.69 -16.46 -2.86
CA PRO A 269 31.55 -16.28 -1.97
C PRO A 269 31.29 -17.52 -1.13
N ASN A 270 30.86 -17.31 0.11
CA ASN A 270 30.28 -18.37 0.94
C ASN A 270 28.93 -18.74 0.36
N ASP A 271 28.75 -20.00 0.00
CA ASP A 271 27.50 -20.54 -0.52
C ASP A 271 26.73 -21.20 0.62
N TYR A 272 25.43 -20.91 0.71
CA TYR A 272 24.49 -21.47 1.67
C TYR A 272 23.33 -22.12 0.91
N PRO A 273 23.53 -23.33 0.34
CA PRO A 273 22.55 -23.95 -0.56
C PRO A 273 21.18 -24.17 0.10
N GLU A 274 21.16 -24.56 1.39
CA GLU A 274 19.93 -24.77 2.17
C GLU A 274 19.12 -23.48 2.34
N LEU A 275 19.78 -22.32 2.32
CA LEU A 275 19.13 -21.01 2.46
C LEU A 275 18.91 -20.33 1.10
N GLN A 276 19.45 -20.90 0.02
CA GLN A 276 19.42 -20.37 -1.35
C GLN A 276 20.03 -18.97 -1.46
N LEU A 277 21.21 -18.78 -0.86
CA LEU A 277 21.94 -17.51 -0.86
C LEU A 277 23.45 -17.73 -0.89
N ALA A 278 24.18 -16.72 -1.35
CA ALA A 278 25.64 -16.66 -1.29
C ALA A 278 26.12 -15.23 -1.03
N VAL A 279 27.20 -15.08 -0.26
CA VAL A 279 27.71 -13.78 0.19
C VAL A 279 29.23 -13.77 0.18
N ASP A 280 29.83 -12.70 -0.33
CA ASP A 280 31.27 -12.48 -0.27
C ASP A 280 31.80 -12.33 1.17
N VAL A 281 33.08 -12.68 1.34
CA VAL A 281 33.77 -12.62 2.62
C VAL A 281 34.75 -11.44 2.64
N PRO A 282 34.72 -10.57 3.68
CA PRO A 282 35.67 -9.48 3.84
C PRO A 282 37.11 -9.95 3.92
N ARG A 283 38.00 -9.25 3.21
CA ARG A 283 39.43 -9.61 3.09
C ARG A 283 40.29 -9.11 4.27
N SER A 284 39.76 -8.22 5.09
CA SER A 284 40.52 -7.48 6.11
C SER A 284 40.37 -8.02 7.54
N ILE A 285 39.56 -9.05 7.77
CA ILE A 285 39.18 -9.50 9.11
C ILE A 285 39.68 -10.92 9.38
N SER A 286 40.61 -11.04 10.33
CA SER A 286 41.32 -12.28 10.60
C SER A 286 40.52 -13.32 11.39
N ILE A 287 39.51 -12.92 12.17
CA ILE A 287 38.69 -13.81 13.00
C ILE A 287 37.29 -13.20 13.14
N PHE A 288 36.25 -13.93 12.73
CA PHE A 288 34.87 -13.44 12.82
C PHE A 288 33.85 -14.58 12.64
N ILE A 289 32.61 -14.27 13.02
CA ILE A 289 31.42 -15.04 12.65
C ILE A 289 30.58 -14.17 11.72
N GLN A 290 30.36 -14.59 10.49
CA GLN A 290 29.41 -13.95 9.58
C GLN A 290 28.03 -14.54 9.85
N LYS A 291 27.13 -13.74 10.42
CA LYS A 291 25.72 -14.06 10.62
C LYS A 291 24.94 -13.67 9.38
N ILE A 292 24.11 -14.60 8.91
CA ILE A 292 23.16 -14.40 7.84
C ILE A 292 21.76 -14.61 8.40
N LEU A 293 20.90 -13.60 8.22
CA LEU A 293 19.49 -13.67 8.53
C LEU A 293 18.69 -13.12 7.35
N TYR A 294 17.80 -13.92 6.79
CA TYR A 294 16.75 -13.41 5.92
C TYR A 294 15.43 -13.38 6.69
N ILE A 295 14.72 -12.25 6.59
CA ILE A 295 13.36 -12.05 7.07
C ILE A 295 12.46 -11.64 5.90
N SER A 296 11.21 -12.08 5.86
CA SER A 296 10.29 -11.74 4.75
C SER A 296 9.67 -10.35 4.84
N PHE A 297 9.90 -9.63 5.94
CA PHE A 297 9.35 -8.30 6.23
C PHE A 297 10.47 -7.27 6.42
N ASP A 298 10.12 -6.00 6.31
CA ASP A 298 11.03 -4.89 6.58
C ASP A 298 10.94 -4.48 8.05
N SER A 299 12.03 -4.67 8.79
CA SER A 299 12.17 -4.24 10.18
C SER A 299 12.92 -2.92 10.35
N TYR A 300 13.38 -2.31 9.26
CA TYR A 300 14.30 -1.17 9.26
C TYR A 300 13.61 0.14 8.88
N SER A 301 12.63 0.10 7.96
CA SER A 301 11.84 1.28 7.64
C SER A 301 10.74 1.50 8.69
N PRO A 302 10.68 2.67 9.34
CA PRO A 302 9.55 3.01 10.20
C PRO A 302 8.25 3.12 9.38
N ASN A 303 7.09 3.14 10.06
CA ASN A 303 5.75 3.31 9.45
C ASN A 303 5.52 4.72 8.83
N THR A 304 6.57 5.45 8.47
CA THR A 304 6.50 6.73 7.76
C THR A 304 6.34 6.50 6.27
N TYR A 305 5.62 7.41 5.60
CA TYR A 305 5.47 7.35 4.15
C TYR A 305 6.83 7.41 3.44
N SER A 306 7.00 6.56 2.43
CA SER A 306 8.12 6.59 1.50
C SER A 306 7.61 6.29 0.10
N LYS A 307 8.17 6.99 -0.91
CA LYS A 307 7.92 6.69 -2.33
C LYS A 307 8.33 5.27 -2.69
N TYR A 308 9.27 4.70 -1.94
CA TYR A 308 9.78 3.36 -2.15
C TYR A 308 9.48 2.44 -0.97
N ARG A 309 9.32 1.14 -1.25
CA ARG A 309 9.11 0.11 -0.24
C ARG A 309 9.98 -1.10 -0.52
N ILE A 310 10.30 -1.85 0.53
CA ILE A 310 10.95 -3.16 0.39
C ILE A 310 9.91 -4.23 0.05
N VAL A 311 10.26 -5.10 -0.89
CA VAL A 311 9.42 -6.20 -1.36
C VAL A 311 10.24 -7.49 -1.35
N GLY A 312 9.66 -8.61 -0.91
CA GLY A 312 10.35 -9.90 -0.89
C GLY A 312 11.41 -10.05 0.19
N GLY A 313 11.31 -9.27 1.27
CA GLY A 313 12.12 -9.44 2.48
C GLY A 313 13.46 -8.71 2.48
N VAL A 314 14.17 -8.88 3.59
CA VAL A 314 15.47 -8.27 3.89
C VAL A 314 16.47 -9.37 4.25
N LEU A 315 17.62 -9.35 3.58
CA LEU A 315 18.80 -10.13 3.93
C LEU A 315 19.72 -9.28 4.79
N ASP A 316 19.77 -9.56 6.10
CA ASP A 316 20.64 -8.92 7.07
C ASP A 316 21.91 -9.73 7.33
N ILE A 317 23.04 -9.11 7.02
CA ILE A 317 24.37 -9.69 7.13
C ILE A 317 25.14 -8.91 8.19
N GLU A 318 25.56 -9.61 9.25
CA GLU A 318 26.35 -9.02 10.33
C GLU A 318 27.62 -9.82 10.59
N TYR A 319 28.65 -9.14 11.09
CA TYR A 319 29.91 -9.77 11.49
C TYR A 319 30.06 -9.65 12.99
N LEU A 320 30.17 -10.79 13.65
CA LEU A 320 30.25 -10.89 15.10
C LEU A 320 31.67 -11.28 15.51
N GLN A 321 32.13 -10.70 16.60
CA GLN A 321 33.41 -11.02 17.20
C GLN A 321 33.36 -12.41 17.83
N MET A 322 34.33 -13.26 17.51
CA MET A 322 34.51 -14.52 18.23
C MET A 322 35.03 -14.27 19.64
N LEU A 323 34.57 -15.12 20.57
CA LEU A 323 35.11 -15.12 21.93
C LEU A 323 36.54 -15.67 21.93
N PRO A 324 37.40 -15.18 22.86
CA PRO A 324 38.71 -15.75 23.10
C PRO A 324 38.66 -17.27 23.32
N PRO A 325 39.59 -18.04 22.72
CA PRO A 325 39.58 -19.48 22.85
C PRO A 325 39.95 -19.97 24.25
N PRO A 326 39.49 -21.16 24.65
CA PRO A 326 39.81 -21.75 25.93
C PRO A 326 41.31 -21.96 26.05
N LYS A 327 41.83 -21.63 27.22
CA LYS A 327 43.24 -21.85 27.54
C LYS A 327 43.39 -23.21 28.21
N LYS A 328 44.16 -24.10 27.60
CA LYS A 328 44.61 -25.34 28.25
C LYS A 328 45.76 -25.01 29.19
N VAL A 329 45.58 -25.23 30.49
CA VAL A 329 46.61 -25.08 31.52
C VAL A 329 46.69 -26.39 32.29
N ASN A 330 47.80 -27.12 32.11
CA ASN A 330 47.95 -28.51 32.57
C ASN A 330 46.79 -29.40 32.07
N ASN A 331 46.07 -30.06 32.98
CA ASN A 331 44.90 -30.90 32.68
C ASN A 331 43.57 -30.12 32.70
N TRP A 332 43.60 -28.80 32.91
CA TRP A 332 42.40 -27.96 32.97
C TRP A 332 42.19 -27.18 31.68
N THR A 333 40.94 -27.08 31.26
CA THR A 333 40.53 -26.20 30.15
C THR A 333 39.79 -25.01 30.74
N LEU A 334 40.47 -23.86 30.81
CA LEU A 334 39.87 -22.61 31.29
C LEU A 334 39.00 -22.01 30.19
N ARG A 335 37.71 -21.88 30.48
CA ARG A 335 36.73 -21.14 29.67
C ARG A 335 36.31 -19.91 30.45
N SER A 336 36.29 -18.75 29.80
CA SER A 336 35.69 -17.56 30.38
C SER A 336 34.18 -17.75 30.46
N ASN A 337 33.59 -17.51 31.63
CA ASN A 337 32.14 -17.47 31.78
C ASN A 337 31.66 -16.08 31.36
N TYR A 338 31.02 -15.98 30.22
CA TYR A 338 30.52 -14.71 29.70
C TYR A 338 29.08 -14.50 30.18
N GLU A 339 28.74 -13.28 30.62
CA GLU A 339 27.35 -12.89 30.93
C GLU A 339 26.59 -12.47 29.67
N LEU A 340 25.28 -12.74 29.62
CA LEU A 340 24.43 -12.68 28.42
C LEU A 340 24.46 -11.34 27.65
N LYS A 341 24.56 -10.21 28.35
CA LYS A 341 24.42 -8.87 27.73
C LYS A 341 25.68 -8.36 27.03
N GLU A 342 26.85 -8.96 27.29
CA GLU A 342 28.14 -8.43 26.83
C GLU A 342 28.80 -9.26 25.71
N GLN A 343 28.13 -10.32 25.24
CA GLN A 343 28.78 -11.38 24.46
C GLN A 343 28.85 -11.11 22.95
N VAL A 344 27.80 -10.50 22.39
CA VAL A 344 27.73 -10.25 20.94
C VAL A 344 28.30 -8.87 20.64
N LYS A 345 29.57 -8.84 20.22
CA LYS A 345 30.20 -7.63 19.69
C LYS A 345 30.14 -7.64 18.18
N ARG A 346 29.50 -6.63 17.59
CA ARG A 346 29.43 -6.44 16.13
C ARG A 346 30.71 -5.77 15.64
N LEU A 347 31.34 -6.33 14.61
CA LEU A 347 32.53 -5.80 13.99
C LEU A 347 32.12 -4.77 12.93
N ASN A 348 32.61 -3.54 13.09
CA ASN A 348 32.50 -2.48 12.08
C ASN A 348 33.85 -2.31 11.40
N PHE A 349 33.86 -2.28 10.08
CA PHE A 349 35.07 -2.11 9.29
C PHE A 349 34.73 -1.37 7.99
N GLU A 350 35.56 -0.39 7.65
CA GLU A 350 35.51 0.26 6.34
C GLU A 350 36.21 -0.63 5.32
N LEU A 351 35.48 -0.99 4.27
CA LEU A 351 36.03 -1.81 3.20
C LEU A 351 36.07 -0.96 1.95
N ASN A 352 37.26 -0.80 1.41
CA ASN A 352 37.46 -0.23 0.09
C ASN A 352 37.20 -1.32 -0.98
N ALA A 353 36.06 -2.00 -0.91
CA ALA A 353 35.69 -3.09 -1.81
C ALA A 353 34.17 -3.25 -1.91
N THR A 354 33.69 -3.71 -3.06
CA THR A 354 32.31 -4.17 -3.25
C THR A 354 32.17 -5.65 -2.89
N PHE A 355 30.98 -6.04 -2.45
CA PHE A 355 30.64 -7.39 -2.03
C PHE A 355 29.55 -7.97 -2.90
N LYS A 356 29.82 -9.14 -3.48
CA LYS A 356 28.79 -9.88 -4.21
C LYS A 356 27.86 -10.57 -3.22
N VAL A 357 26.58 -10.33 -3.43
CA VAL A 357 25.50 -10.94 -2.68
C VAL A 357 24.52 -11.54 -3.67
N SER A 358 24.06 -12.75 -3.39
CA SER A 358 22.97 -13.37 -4.11
C SER A 358 21.98 -14.04 -3.17
N TYR A 359 20.69 -13.88 -3.41
CA TYR A 359 19.65 -14.58 -2.66
C TYR A 359 18.39 -14.78 -3.50
N GLN A 360 17.68 -15.87 -3.20
CA GLN A 360 16.41 -16.17 -3.86
C GLN A 360 15.26 -15.43 -3.19
N LEU A 361 14.48 -14.70 -4.00
CA LEU A 361 13.21 -14.09 -3.58
C LEU A 361 12.16 -15.15 -3.25
N PRO A 362 11.22 -14.86 -2.33
CA PRO A 362 10.08 -15.73 -2.13
C PRO A 362 9.29 -15.97 -3.41
N SER A 363 8.78 -17.20 -3.56
CA SER A 363 8.04 -17.61 -4.77
C SER A 363 6.74 -16.85 -5.00
N TYR A 364 6.24 -16.13 -3.99
CA TYR A 364 5.02 -15.31 -4.08
C TYR A 364 5.28 -13.88 -4.57
N ILE A 365 6.54 -13.48 -4.81
CA ILE A 365 6.86 -12.12 -5.26
C ILE A 365 6.66 -11.98 -6.76
N TRP A 366 5.69 -11.16 -7.13
CA TRP A 366 5.36 -10.85 -8.52
C TRP A 366 6.07 -9.58 -8.97
N ILE A 367 6.99 -9.75 -9.92
CA ILE A 367 7.72 -8.68 -10.59
C ILE A 367 7.42 -8.78 -12.09
N PRO A 368 6.60 -7.89 -12.65
CA PRO A 368 6.33 -7.85 -14.08
C PRO A 368 7.57 -7.31 -14.82
N ASN A 369 7.82 -7.80 -16.03
CA ASN A 369 8.99 -7.45 -16.85
C ASN A 369 10.31 -7.59 -16.10
N LYS A 370 10.63 -8.83 -15.70
CA LYS A 370 11.84 -9.23 -14.96
C LYS A 370 13.17 -8.71 -15.55
N GLU A 371 13.17 -8.31 -16.82
CA GLU A 371 14.31 -7.77 -17.56
C GLU A 371 14.51 -6.25 -17.41
N ASN A 372 13.49 -5.48 -16.98
CA ASN A 372 13.57 -4.03 -16.88
C ASN A 372 13.98 -3.56 -15.47
N GLN A 373 15.25 -3.15 -15.33
CA GLN A 373 15.81 -2.59 -14.09
C GLN A 373 15.11 -1.31 -13.58
N LYS A 374 14.22 -0.67 -14.37
CA LYS A 374 13.50 0.52 -13.90
C LYS A 374 12.39 0.22 -12.88
N VAL A 375 11.89 -1.02 -12.83
CA VAL A 375 10.74 -1.39 -11.98
C VAL A 375 11.17 -1.75 -10.55
N TRP A 376 12.43 -2.15 -10.37
CA TRP A 376 12.97 -2.58 -9.08
C TRP A 376 14.46 -2.23 -8.98
N ARG A 377 14.96 -2.00 -7.77
CA ARG A 377 16.37 -1.74 -7.49
C ARG A 377 16.82 -2.58 -6.30
N VAL A 378 18.10 -2.87 -6.20
CA VAL A 378 18.67 -3.42 -4.96
C VAL A 378 19.14 -2.25 -4.10
N ALA A 379 18.79 -2.27 -2.83
CA ALA A 379 19.22 -1.27 -1.86
C ALA A 379 19.84 -1.94 -0.64
N PHE A 380 20.74 -1.21 0.02
CA PHE A 380 21.24 -1.56 1.34
C PHE A 380 20.78 -0.50 2.34
N PHE A 381 20.54 -0.90 3.59
CA PHE A 381 20.14 0.02 4.65
C PHE A 381 21.37 0.64 5.30
N ASP A 382 21.47 1.96 5.26
CA ASP A 382 22.50 2.67 6.03
C ASP A 382 21.99 3.04 7.42
N ARG A 383 22.65 2.46 8.43
CA ARG A 383 22.29 2.64 9.84
C ARG A 383 22.60 4.06 10.37
N ASN A 384 23.43 4.85 9.67
CA ASN A 384 23.73 6.22 10.10
C ASN A 384 22.64 7.19 9.65
N SER A 385 22.19 7.09 8.40
CA SER A 385 21.11 7.93 7.87
C SER A 385 19.71 7.35 8.12
N GLU A 386 19.62 6.09 8.59
CA GLU A 386 18.37 5.33 8.76
C GLU A 386 17.53 5.26 7.47
N GLN A 387 18.21 5.05 6.34
CA GLN A 387 17.58 5.06 5.01
C GLN A 387 18.09 3.92 4.13
N TRP A 388 17.23 3.49 3.20
CA TRP A 388 17.62 2.59 2.11
C TRP A 388 18.33 3.37 1.01
N ILE A 389 19.54 2.92 0.66
CA ILE A 389 20.42 3.55 -0.32
C ILE A 389 20.64 2.61 -1.50
N THR A 390 20.55 3.15 -2.72
CA THR A 390 20.86 2.44 -3.97
C THR A 390 22.20 2.84 -4.57
N ASP A 391 22.79 3.95 -4.12
CA ASP A 391 24.03 4.48 -4.65
C ASP A 391 25.21 3.56 -4.33
N GLY A 392 26.05 3.30 -5.33
CA GLY A 392 27.17 2.35 -5.23
C GLY A 392 26.79 0.88 -5.34
N VAL A 393 25.51 0.55 -5.53
CA VAL A 393 25.09 -0.80 -5.90
C VAL A 393 25.34 -1.02 -7.39
N GLU A 394 26.14 -2.03 -7.71
CA GLU A 394 26.60 -2.35 -9.06
C GLU A 394 26.12 -3.74 -9.49
N ASP A 395 26.09 -4.00 -10.80
CA ASP A 395 25.78 -5.32 -11.39
C ASP A 395 24.47 -5.98 -10.94
N ALA A 396 23.50 -5.20 -10.46
CA ALA A 396 22.22 -5.71 -9.97
C ALA A 396 21.42 -6.37 -11.10
N LYS A 397 21.13 -7.66 -10.96
CA LYS A 397 20.34 -8.46 -11.91
C LYS A 397 19.49 -9.50 -11.20
N LEU A 398 18.39 -9.89 -11.86
CA LEU A 398 17.52 -10.96 -11.41
C LEU A 398 17.81 -12.22 -12.24
N ASP A 399 18.73 -13.06 -11.76
CA ASP A 399 19.08 -14.32 -12.40
C ASP A 399 17.94 -15.34 -12.33
N LYS A 400 17.66 -16.01 -13.46
CA LYS A 400 16.54 -16.94 -13.63
C LYS A 400 15.17 -16.39 -13.18
N GLY A 401 15.03 -15.07 -13.10
CA GLY A 401 13.79 -14.40 -12.74
C GLY A 401 13.37 -14.51 -11.27
N VAL A 402 14.24 -15.01 -10.37
CA VAL A 402 13.95 -15.14 -8.92
C VAL A 402 15.16 -14.91 -8.02
N ASN A 403 16.38 -14.99 -8.54
CA ASN A 403 17.60 -14.82 -7.76
C ASN A 403 18.16 -13.42 -7.94
N ILE A 404 18.16 -12.63 -6.89
CA ILE A 404 18.84 -11.34 -6.90
C ILE A 404 20.34 -11.61 -6.85
N VAL A 405 21.10 -10.93 -7.71
CA VAL A 405 22.57 -10.90 -7.68
C VAL A 405 22.98 -9.44 -7.79
N ALA A 406 23.77 -8.94 -6.84
CA ALA A 406 24.25 -7.56 -6.85
C ALA A 406 25.62 -7.45 -6.17
N SER A 407 26.36 -6.41 -6.54
CA SER A 407 27.58 -5.96 -5.86
C SER A 407 27.23 -4.75 -4.99
N VAL A 408 27.37 -4.85 -3.67
CA VAL A 408 27.05 -3.77 -2.73
C VAL A 408 28.31 -3.15 -2.11
N PRO A 409 28.32 -1.84 -1.80
CA PRO A 409 29.51 -1.18 -1.25
C PRO A 409 29.72 -1.49 0.24
N LYS A 410 28.65 -1.92 0.93
CA LYS A 410 28.66 -2.21 2.36
C LYS A 410 27.76 -3.43 2.61
N LEU A 411 28.24 -4.33 3.45
CA LEU A 411 27.45 -5.46 3.94
C LEU A 411 26.60 -5.02 5.13
N GLY A 412 25.33 -5.38 5.11
CA GLY A 412 24.31 -4.97 6.05
C GLY A 412 22.95 -5.48 5.59
N PRO A 413 21.84 -4.88 6.04
CA PRO A 413 20.51 -5.21 5.53
C PRO A 413 20.41 -4.85 4.06
N ILE A 414 20.05 -5.82 3.23
CA ILE A 414 19.91 -5.67 1.77
C ILE A 414 18.51 -6.12 1.39
N GLY A 415 17.85 -5.37 0.52
CA GLY A 415 16.49 -5.67 0.09
C GLY A 415 16.21 -5.21 -1.34
N LEU A 416 15.10 -5.71 -1.90
CA LEU A 416 14.58 -5.27 -3.18
C LEU A 416 13.69 -4.05 -2.96
N LEU A 417 14.10 -2.92 -3.49
CA LEU A 417 13.41 -1.65 -3.42
C LEU A 417 12.50 -1.47 -4.64
N GLN A 418 11.23 -1.17 -4.39
CA GLN A 418 10.21 -1.01 -5.42
C GLN A 418 9.45 0.31 -5.21
N GLU A 419 9.12 1.03 -6.29
CA GLU A 419 8.26 2.21 -6.20
C GLU A 419 6.84 1.83 -5.73
N ARG A 420 6.28 2.63 -4.82
CA ARG A 420 4.98 2.38 -4.20
C ARG A 420 3.82 2.51 -5.19
N CYS A 421 3.91 3.49 -6.09
CA CYS A 421 2.90 3.83 -7.10
C CYS A 421 3.13 3.11 -8.43
N LEU A 422 3.58 1.86 -8.42
CA LEU A 422 3.81 1.13 -9.67
C LEU A 422 2.54 0.61 -10.33
N ASP A 423 1.46 0.45 -9.57
CA ASP A 423 0.20 -0.12 -10.04
C ASP A 423 -0.86 0.94 -10.36
N TYR A 424 -0.64 2.19 -9.93
CA TYR A 424 -1.52 3.33 -10.17
C TYR A 424 -0.72 4.60 -10.51
N PRO A 425 -1.29 5.54 -11.29
CA PRO A 425 -2.71 5.68 -11.62
C PRO A 425 -3.27 4.53 -12.44
N TYR A 426 -4.48 4.08 -12.09
CA TYR A 426 -5.18 3.05 -12.86
C TYR A 426 -5.58 3.64 -14.21
N LYS A 427 -5.49 2.86 -15.29
CA LYS A 427 -5.88 3.33 -16.64
C LYS A 427 -7.39 3.27 -16.85
N SER A 428 -8.04 2.28 -16.27
CA SER A 428 -9.50 2.11 -16.33
C SER A 428 -9.98 1.07 -15.34
N PHE A 429 -11.27 1.10 -14.99
CA PHE A 429 -11.93 -0.01 -14.33
C PHE A 429 -13.31 -0.30 -14.92
N LYS A 430 -13.75 -1.55 -14.79
CA LYS A 430 -15.11 -2.00 -15.11
C LYS A 430 -15.67 -2.77 -13.92
N LEU A 431 -16.86 -2.41 -13.47
CA LEU A 431 -17.58 -3.11 -12.40
C LEU A 431 -18.98 -3.47 -12.89
N ARG A 432 -19.34 -4.75 -12.85
CA ARG A 432 -20.67 -5.24 -13.23
C ARG A 432 -21.04 -6.51 -12.48
N CYS A 433 -22.33 -6.70 -12.23
CA CYS A 433 -22.87 -7.97 -11.80
C CYS A 433 -22.94 -8.97 -12.97
N VAL A 434 -22.57 -10.22 -12.69
CA VAL A 434 -22.77 -11.41 -13.56
C VAL A 434 -23.74 -12.42 -12.90
N GLY A 435 -24.48 -11.94 -11.91
CA GLY A 435 -25.47 -12.65 -11.11
C GLY A 435 -25.91 -11.77 -9.93
N ASN A 436 -26.93 -12.21 -9.19
CA ASN A 436 -27.51 -11.41 -8.09
C ASN A 436 -26.51 -11.08 -6.97
N GLU A 437 -25.62 -12.02 -6.66
CA GLU A 437 -24.62 -11.93 -5.57
C GLU A 437 -23.19 -12.11 -6.08
N LYS A 438 -22.97 -11.80 -7.36
CA LYS A 438 -21.70 -12.02 -8.02
C LYS A 438 -21.39 -10.87 -8.96
N ALA A 439 -20.32 -10.14 -8.67
CA ALA A 439 -19.79 -9.09 -9.54
C ALA A 439 -18.38 -9.40 -10.01
N ILE A 440 -18.04 -8.89 -11.19
CA ILE A 440 -16.69 -8.89 -11.72
C ILE A 440 -16.16 -7.46 -11.76
N LEU A 441 -15.02 -7.26 -11.11
CA LEU A 441 -14.26 -6.02 -11.13
C LEU A 441 -12.97 -6.22 -11.95
N ASP A 442 -12.85 -5.49 -13.04
CA ASP A 442 -11.64 -5.41 -13.84
C ASP A 442 -10.90 -4.11 -13.47
N ILE A 443 -9.65 -4.21 -13.02
CA ILE A 443 -8.77 -3.07 -12.74
C ILE A 443 -7.60 -3.13 -13.72
N GLN A 444 -7.55 -2.20 -14.66
CA GLN A 444 -6.38 -2.02 -15.53
C GLN A 444 -5.38 -1.09 -14.84
N GLY A 445 -4.33 -1.67 -14.27
CA GLY A 445 -3.21 -0.91 -13.72
C GLY A 445 -2.20 -0.49 -14.79
N LEU A 446 -1.09 0.12 -14.37
CA LEU A 446 0.04 0.42 -15.26
C LEU A 446 0.77 -0.85 -15.72
N ARG A 447 0.89 -1.85 -14.83
CA ARG A 447 1.67 -3.07 -15.07
C ARG A 447 0.87 -4.18 -15.74
N ASP A 448 -0.38 -4.40 -15.33
CA ASP A 448 -1.20 -5.50 -15.81
C ASP A 448 -2.70 -5.27 -15.52
N LEU A 449 -3.55 -6.14 -16.06
CA LEU A 449 -4.98 -6.26 -15.78
C LEU A 449 -5.23 -7.26 -14.65
N PHE A 450 -5.97 -6.83 -13.63
CA PHE A 450 -6.41 -7.69 -12.54
C PHE A 450 -7.93 -7.83 -12.56
N LYS A 451 -8.40 -9.07 -12.59
CA LYS A 451 -9.83 -9.40 -12.52
C LYS A 451 -10.17 -10.02 -11.18
N PHE A 452 -11.24 -9.53 -10.58
CA PHE A 452 -11.74 -9.96 -9.28
C PHE A 452 -13.19 -10.41 -9.39
N GLU A 453 -13.52 -11.51 -8.73
CA GLU A 453 -14.89 -11.88 -8.42
C GLU A 453 -15.23 -11.39 -7.01
N ILE A 454 -16.35 -10.70 -6.86
CA ILE A 454 -16.84 -10.16 -5.59
C ILE A 454 -18.18 -10.83 -5.31
N GLY A 455 -18.37 -11.30 -4.09
CA GLY A 455 -19.63 -11.84 -3.59
C GLY A 455 -19.88 -11.46 -2.13
N PRO A 456 -20.93 -11.99 -1.48
CA PRO A 456 -21.30 -11.59 -0.12
C PRO A 456 -20.23 -12.00 0.88
N GLY A 457 -19.49 -11.02 1.41
CA GLY A 457 -18.46 -11.19 2.43
C GLY A 457 -17.12 -11.67 1.90
N TYR A 458 -16.97 -11.83 0.58
CA TYR A 458 -15.74 -12.32 -0.02
C TYR A 458 -15.37 -11.63 -1.32
N ILE A 459 -14.08 -11.67 -1.63
CA ILE A 459 -13.47 -11.34 -2.91
C ILE A 459 -12.48 -12.45 -3.30
N GLN A 460 -12.31 -12.65 -4.59
CA GLN A 460 -11.44 -13.67 -5.18
C GLN A 460 -10.66 -13.10 -6.35
N LEU A 461 -9.35 -13.31 -6.38
CA LEU A 461 -8.52 -12.99 -7.54
C LEU A 461 -8.66 -14.09 -8.61
N LEU A 462 -8.99 -13.71 -9.84
CA LEU A 462 -9.18 -14.62 -10.99
C LEU A 462 -7.92 -14.80 -11.85
N LYS A 463 -6.85 -14.09 -11.51
CA LYS A 463 -5.54 -14.16 -12.18
C LYS A 463 -4.81 -15.46 -11.81
N LYS A 464 -4.11 -16.07 -12.79
CA LYS A 464 -3.50 -17.42 -12.68
C LYS A 464 -1.97 -17.42 -12.67
N ASP A 465 -1.34 -16.29 -12.38
CA ASP A 465 0.11 -16.22 -12.24
C ASP A 465 0.59 -17.15 -11.10
N PRO A 466 1.69 -17.92 -11.28
CA PRO A 466 2.20 -18.86 -10.28
C PRO A 466 2.46 -18.23 -8.91
N GLU A 467 2.92 -16.98 -8.92
CA GLU A 467 3.22 -16.16 -7.73
C GLU A 467 1.98 -15.93 -6.85
N PHE A 468 0.77 -16.04 -7.40
CA PHE A 468 -0.47 -15.86 -6.65
C PHE A 468 -1.14 -17.18 -6.26
N SER A 469 -0.56 -18.34 -6.60
CA SER A 469 -1.19 -19.65 -6.41
C SER A 469 -1.64 -19.96 -4.96
N HIS A 470 -1.00 -19.36 -3.95
CA HIS A 470 -1.36 -19.56 -2.54
C HIS A 470 -2.68 -18.88 -2.14
N PHE A 471 -3.20 -17.93 -2.93
CA PHE A 471 -4.45 -17.22 -2.63
C PHE A 471 -5.39 -16.99 -3.82
N ALA A 472 -4.90 -17.10 -5.06
CA ALA A 472 -5.73 -16.99 -6.25
C ALA A 472 -6.82 -18.06 -6.25
N ASN A 473 -7.99 -17.69 -6.76
CA ASN A 473 -9.20 -18.51 -6.76
C ASN A 473 -9.73 -18.96 -5.38
N LYS A 474 -9.25 -18.38 -4.28
CA LYS A 474 -9.81 -18.57 -2.94
C LYS A 474 -10.73 -17.41 -2.59
N LYS A 475 -11.86 -17.73 -1.95
CA LYS A 475 -12.77 -16.74 -1.37
C LYS A 475 -12.15 -16.22 -0.08
N LEU A 476 -11.73 -14.96 -0.09
CA LEU A 476 -11.07 -14.30 1.04
C LEU A 476 -11.84 -13.04 1.42
N SER A 477 -11.67 -12.57 2.66
CA SER A 477 -12.14 -11.22 3.01
C SER A 477 -11.40 -10.16 2.19
N VAL A 478 -12.00 -8.98 2.06
CA VAL A 478 -11.41 -7.85 1.33
C VAL A 478 -10.02 -7.52 1.88
N GLY A 479 -9.90 -7.43 3.20
CA GLY A 479 -8.63 -7.16 3.87
C GLY A 479 -7.57 -8.24 3.61
N ALA A 480 -7.96 -9.52 3.64
CA ALA A 480 -7.03 -10.61 3.40
C ALA A 480 -6.48 -10.62 1.97
N LEU A 481 -7.34 -10.46 0.97
CA LEU A 481 -6.92 -10.50 -0.44
C LEU A 481 -5.98 -9.34 -0.78
N PHE A 482 -6.33 -8.10 -0.42
CA PHE A 482 -5.52 -6.93 -0.77
C PHE A 482 -4.20 -6.89 0.01
N TYR A 483 -4.16 -7.45 1.23
CA TYR A 483 -2.90 -7.63 1.94
C TYR A 483 -1.99 -8.67 1.25
N GLU A 484 -2.53 -9.81 0.80
CA GLU A 484 -1.73 -10.82 0.08
C GLU A 484 -1.19 -10.28 -1.25
N LEU A 485 -1.99 -9.50 -1.99
CA LEU A 485 -1.49 -8.76 -3.17
C LEU A 485 -0.36 -7.80 -2.80
N TYR A 486 -0.54 -7.02 -1.74
CA TYR A 486 0.45 -6.06 -1.25
C TYR A 486 1.78 -6.74 -0.88
N ARG A 487 1.72 -7.86 -0.15
CA ARG A 487 2.87 -8.71 0.20
C ARG A 487 3.53 -9.33 -1.03
N SER A 488 2.74 -9.67 -2.05
CA SER A 488 3.19 -10.26 -3.32
C SER A 488 3.77 -9.24 -4.30
N GLY A 489 3.92 -7.96 -3.92
CA GLY A 489 4.51 -6.94 -4.79
C GLY A 489 3.50 -6.11 -5.61
N VAL A 490 2.19 -6.30 -5.41
CA VAL A 490 1.09 -5.57 -6.09
C VAL A 490 0.39 -4.64 -5.11
N ASN A 491 0.45 -3.34 -5.34
CA ASN A 491 -0.13 -2.35 -4.45
C ASN A 491 -1.47 -1.81 -5.00
N PHE A 492 -2.59 -2.25 -4.41
CA PHE A 492 -3.92 -1.69 -4.66
C PHE A 492 -4.51 -1.03 -3.42
N MET A 493 -3.66 -0.54 -2.52
CA MET A 493 -4.09 0.14 -1.30
C MET A 493 -3.42 1.52 -1.22
N PRO A 494 -3.75 2.43 -2.18
CA PRO A 494 -3.19 3.77 -2.17
C PRO A 494 -3.46 4.50 -0.85
N VAL A 495 -2.59 5.45 -0.54
CA VAL A 495 -2.74 6.44 0.53
C VAL A 495 -2.76 7.84 -0.07
N GLN A 496 -3.15 8.85 0.71
CA GLN A 496 -3.31 10.21 0.22
C GLN A 496 -1.99 10.78 -0.34
N GLU A 497 -0.87 10.44 0.28
CA GLU A 497 0.47 10.85 -0.13
C GLU A 497 0.84 10.31 -1.52
N ASP A 498 0.25 9.19 -1.93
CA ASP A 498 0.46 8.61 -3.26
C ASP A 498 -0.09 9.52 -4.38
N CYS A 499 -1.06 10.40 -4.10
CA CYS A 499 -1.57 11.37 -5.09
C CYS A 499 -0.44 12.26 -5.63
N GLN A 500 0.44 12.75 -4.74
CA GLN A 500 1.56 13.59 -5.14
C GLN A 500 2.62 12.80 -5.91
N ALA A 501 2.95 11.59 -5.43
CA ALA A 501 3.95 10.73 -6.07
C ALA A 501 3.53 10.24 -7.46
N ALA A 502 2.22 10.06 -7.68
CA ALA A 502 1.63 9.58 -8.92
C ALA A 502 1.06 10.69 -9.82
N ASN A 503 1.21 11.97 -9.43
CA ASN A 503 0.67 13.13 -10.13
C ASN A 503 -0.86 13.05 -10.39
N ILE A 504 -1.60 12.62 -9.37
CA ILE A 504 -3.06 12.47 -9.37
C ILE A 504 -3.69 13.65 -8.63
N VAL A 505 -4.75 14.24 -9.19
CA VAL A 505 -5.51 15.29 -8.52
C VAL A 505 -6.24 14.70 -7.32
N GLN A 506 -5.95 15.20 -6.12
CA GLN A 506 -6.64 14.77 -4.92
C GLN A 506 -8.13 15.13 -4.99
N LYS A 507 -8.98 14.12 -4.81
CA LYS A 507 -10.45 14.24 -4.78
C LYS A 507 -10.97 14.50 -3.37
N ASP A 508 -12.18 15.03 -3.30
CA ASP A 508 -12.89 15.22 -2.04
C ASP A 508 -13.34 13.86 -1.49
N GLU A 509 -12.97 13.55 -0.24
CA GLU A 509 -13.24 12.25 0.37
C GLU A 509 -14.74 12.00 0.59
N ALA A 510 -15.52 13.05 0.88
CA ALA A 510 -16.96 12.92 1.07
C ALA A 510 -17.67 12.68 -0.27
N ALA A 511 -17.22 13.32 -1.35
CA ALA A 511 -17.69 13.06 -2.70
C ALA A 511 -17.38 11.63 -3.16
N GLU A 512 -16.17 11.14 -2.84
CA GLU A 512 -15.82 9.75 -3.07
C GLU A 512 -16.72 8.81 -2.28
N GLU A 513 -16.94 9.04 -0.98
CA GLU A 513 -17.80 8.17 -0.19
C GLU A 513 -19.26 8.14 -0.68
N LEU A 514 -19.81 9.28 -1.09
CA LEU A 514 -21.15 9.33 -1.67
C LEU A 514 -21.21 8.49 -2.95
N ALA A 515 -20.23 8.65 -3.85
CA ALA A 515 -20.13 7.85 -5.06
C ALA A 515 -19.93 6.36 -4.78
N LEU A 516 -19.15 5.99 -3.76
CA LEU A 516 -18.96 4.59 -3.34
C LEU A 516 -20.28 3.95 -2.89
N THR A 517 -21.06 4.70 -2.11
CA THR A 517 -22.38 4.27 -1.62
C THR A 517 -23.34 4.06 -2.79
N ASP A 518 -23.52 5.11 -3.61
CA ASP A 518 -24.40 5.11 -4.78
C ASP A 518 -24.07 3.99 -5.77
N LEU A 519 -22.79 3.81 -6.08
CA LEU A 519 -22.35 2.78 -7.04
C LEU A 519 -22.48 1.37 -6.47
N SER A 520 -22.29 1.19 -5.16
CA SER A 520 -22.46 -0.12 -4.52
C SER A 520 -23.92 -0.58 -4.50
N GLU A 521 -24.87 0.35 -4.34
CA GLU A 521 -26.30 0.08 -4.42
C GLU A 521 -26.75 -0.11 -5.88
N ALA A 522 -26.16 0.63 -6.82
CA ALA A 522 -26.48 0.58 -8.25
C ALA A 522 -25.95 -0.65 -9.00
N VAL A 523 -24.86 -1.29 -8.54
CA VAL A 523 -24.12 -2.30 -9.32
C VAL A 523 -24.96 -3.49 -9.81
N ARG A 524 -26.06 -3.83 -9.12
CA ARG A 524 -26.98 -4.90 -9.54
C ARG A 524 -27.82 -4.56 -10.76
N GLY A 525 -28.02 -3.27 -11.04
CA GLY A 525 -28.79 -2.79 -12.19
C GLY A 525 -27.94 -2.15 -13.28
N PHE A 526 -26.66 -1.90 -13.01
CA PHE A 526 -25.80 -1.11 -13.89
C PHE A 526 -24.41 -1.74 -14.09
N PHE A 527 -23.91 -1.60 -15.31
CA PHE A 527 -22.50 -1.72 -15.64
C PHE A 527 -21.85 -0.35 -15.40
N ILE A 528 -20.78 -0.33 -14.60
CA ILE A 528 -20.08 0.88 -14.18
C ILE A 528 -18.68 0.89 -14.81
N GLU A 529 -18.30 2.03 -15.40
CA GLU A 529 -16.96 2.25 -15.96
C GLU A 529 -16.34 3.59 -15.54
N SER A 530 -15.01 3.61 -15.48
CA SER A 530 -14.24 4.85 -15.37
C SER A 530 -14.48 5.78 -16.56
N SER A 531 -14.70 7.07 -16.30
CA SER A 531 -14.69 8.13 -17.31
C SER A 531 -13.31 8.79 -17.40
N ARG A 532 -12.90 9.21 -18.60
CA ARG A 532 -11.69 10.06 -18.78
C ARG A 532 -11.82 11.42 -18.12
N TRP A 533 -13.06 11.89 -17.90
CA TRP A 533 -13.32 13.18 -17.29
C TRP A 533 -13.08 13.21 -15.79
N ASN A 534 -12.94 12.04 -15.15
CA ASN A 534 -12.71 11.96 -13.72
C ASN A 534 -11.39 12.61 -13.30
N ASN A 535 -10.39 12.71 -14.19
CA ASN A 535 -9.14 13.43 -13.91
C ASN A 535 -9.09 14.85 -14.55
N SER A 536 -10.16 15.29 -15.19
CA SER A 536 -10.21 16.55 -15.96
C SER A 536 -10.67 17.76 -15.14
N ASP A 537 -10.85 18.90 -15.82
CA ASP A 537 -11.24 20.28 -15.42
C ASP A 537 -12.39 20.45 -14.40
N THR A 538 -12.89 19.39 -13.78
CA THR A 538 -14.00 19.48 -12.82
C THR A 538 -13.51 19.84 -11.42
N GLY A 539 -12.30 19.45 -11.03
CA GLY A 539 -11.73 19.69 -9.70
C GLY A 539 -11.80 18.46 -8.79
N GLN A 540 -12.29 18.63 -7.56
CA GLN A 540 -12.28 17.60 -6.51
C GLN A 540 -13.46 16.60 -6.58
N GLN A 541 -14.36 16.73 -7.56
CA GLN A 541 -15.52 15.84 -7.76
C GLN A 541 -15.12 14.50 -8.38
N ILE A 542 -16.02 13.52 -8.21
CA ILE A 542 -15.93 12.19 -8.81
C ILE A 542 -16.83 12.11 -10.04
N ILE A 543 -16.36 11.44 -11.08
CA ILE A 543 -17.11 11.17 -12.31
C ILE A 543 -16.94 9.71 -12.72
N ALA A 544 -18.06 9.05 -12.99
CA ALA A 544 -18.09 7.71 -13.54
C ALA A 544 -19.23 7.59 -14.56
N LYS A 545 -19.18 6.54 -15.39
CA LYS A 545 -20.24 6.24 -16.35
C LYS A 545 -21.00 5.00 -15.91
N ILE A 546 -22.31 5.03 -16.10
CA ILE A 546 -23.19 3.89 -15.86
C ILE A 546 -23.99 3.57 -17.12
N LYS A 547 -24.20 2.28 -17.39
CA LYS A 547 -25.10 1.77 -18.43
C LYS A 547 -25.98 0.68 -17.81
N GLU A 548 -27.27 0.67 -18.11
CA GLU A 548 -28.19 -0.34 -17.56
C GLU A 548 -27.73 -1.75 -17.96
N ASN A 549 -27.73 -2.67 -16.99
CA ASN A 549 -27.34 -4.06 -17.17
C ASN A 549 -28.30 -5.00 -16.41
N PRO A 550 -29.60 -5.05 -16.79
CA PRO A 550 -30.59 -5.84 -16.08
C PRO A 550 -30.38 -7.36 -16.24
N GLU A 551 -29.68 -7.78 -17.29
CA GLU A 551 -29.45 -9.19 -17.67
C GLU A 551 -28.13 -9.76 -17.12
N PHE A 552 -27.36 -8.95 -16.39
CA PHE A 552 -26.06 -9.34 -15.82
C PHE A 552 -25.01 -9.73 -16.88
N ASP A 553 -24.97 -9.01 -17.99
CA ASP A 553 -23.96 -9.19 -19.04
C ASP A 553 -22.56 -8.89 -18.49
N GLU A 554 -21.62 -9.82 -18.71
CA GLU A 554 -20.20 -9.58 -18.40
C GLU A 554 -19.56 -8.59 -19.38
N GLU A 555 -19.98 -8.65 -20.65
CA GLU A 555 -19.61 -7.73 -21.74
C GLU A 555 -20.80 -7.57 -22.67
N PHE A 556 -21.04 -6.35 -23.17
CA PHE A 556 -22.14 -6.09 -24.09
C PHE A 556 -21.79 -6.48 -25.52
N ALA A 557 -22.72 -7.10 -26.25
CA ALA A 557 -22.56 -7.36 -27.69
C ALA A 557 -22.46 -6.06 -28.50
N GLU A 558 -23.27 -5.06 -28.13
CA GLU A 558 -23.23 -3.71 -28.69
C GLU A 558 -22.95 -2.68 -27.58
N ASN A 559 -21.81 -1.98 -27.70
CA ASN A 559 -21.39 -0.99 -26.72
C ASN A 559 -21.27 0.39 -27.36
N GLN A 560 -22.39 1.11 -27.46
CA GLN A 560 -22.44 2.45 -28.02
C GLN A 560 -22.32 3.49 -26.90
N GLU A 561 -21.54 4.55 -27.12
CA GLU A 561 -21.30 5.58 -26.11
C GLU A 561 -22.60 6.30 -25.67
N LYS A 562 -23.58 6.42 -26.57
CA LYS A 562 -24.87 7.05 -26.28
C LYS A 562 -25.69 6.34 -25.19
N ASP A 563 -25.41 5.06 -24.96
CA ASP A 563 -26.11 4.23 -23.97
C ASP A 563 -25.58 4.49 -22.54
N TRP A 564 -24.44 5.18 -22.42
CA TRP A 564 -23.82 5.51 -21.15
C TRP A 564 -24.30 6.86 -20.63
N LYS A 565 -24.59 6.89 -19.34
CA LYS A 565 -24.92 8.11 -18.58
C LYS A 565 -23.69 8.48 -17.75
N THR A 566 -23.23 9.71 -17.87
CA THR A 566 -22.10 10.22 -17.08
C THR A 566 -22.62 10.91 -15.83
N ILE A 567 -22.26 10.38 -14.67
CA ILE A 567 -22.70 10.88 -13.37
C ILE A 567 -21.52 11.59 -12.70
N LYS A 568 -21.83 12.73 -12.05
CA LYS A 568 -20.89 13.55 -11.30
C LYS A 568 -21.33 13.65 -9.85
N TRP A 569 -20.42 13.42 -8.91
CA TRP A 569 -20.66 13.49 -7.47
C TRP A 569 -19.86 14.61 -6.81
N TRP A 570 -20.53 15.31 -5.91
CA TRP A 570 -19.97 16.24 -4.93
C TRP A 570 -20.13 15.62 -3.54
N ASN A 571 -19.71 16.33 -2.49
CA ASN A 571 -19.77 15.84 -1.11
C ASN A 571 -21.19 15.61 -0.57
N ASN A 572 -22.22 16.20 -1.19
CA ASN A 572 -23.59 16.20 -0.69
C ASN A 572 -24.65 15.99 -1.79
N LYS A 573 -24.24 15.78 -3.03
CA LYS A 573 -25.15 15.63 -4.17
C LYS A 573 -24.51 14.92 -5.35
N CYS A 574 -25.34 14.40 -6.24
CA CYS A 574 -24.96 13.86 -7.53
C CYS A 574 -25.85 14.41 -8.65
N ALA A 575 -25.35 14.37 -9.88
CA ALA A 575 -26.12 14.79 -11.05
C ALA A 575 -25.66 14.07 -12.31
N ILE A 576 -26.54 14.01 -13.31
CA ILE A 576 -26.20 13.55 -14.65
C ILE A 576 -25.71 14.73 -15.50
N ILE A 577 -24.58 14.56 -16.18
CA ILE A 577 -23.97 15.60 -17.02
C ILE A 577 -23.90 15.18 -18.48
N GLN A 578 -23.85 16.16 -19.39
CA GLN A 578 -23.79 15.96 -20.83
C GLN A 578 -22.39 15.57 -21.35
N ALA A 579 -21.52 15.04 -20.49
CA ALA A 579 -20.17 14.65 -20.86
C ALA A 579 -20.15 13.27 -21.55
N ARG A 580 -19.41 13.17 -22.65
CA ARG A 580 -19.08 11.93 -23.38
C ARG A 580 -17.57 11.85 -23.53
N ASP A 581 -16.99 10.67 -23.45
CA ASP A 581 -15.54 10.48 -23.53
C ASP A 581 -15.00 10.87 -24.94
N SER A 582 -15.86 10.84 -25.98
CA SER A 582 -15.54 11.32 -27.32
C SER A 582 -15.49 12.85 -27.46
N HIS A 583 -16.02 13.62 -26.50
CA HIS A 583 -15.95 15.08 -26.56
C HIS A 583 -14.51 15.59 -26.44
N SER A 584 -14.23 16.75 -27.04
CA SER A 584 -12.91 17.40 -26.95
C SER A 584 -12.68 18.07 -25.59
N LYS A 585 -13.75 18.46 -24.90
CA LYS A 585 -13.75 19.04 -23.55
C LYS A 585 -14.89 18.45 -22.73
N CYS A 586 -14.72 18.42 -21.41
CA CYS A 586 -15.77 17.96 -20.50
C CYS A 586 -16.96 18.94 -20.55
N ASN A 587 -18.11 18.47 -21.06
CA ASN A 587 -19.35 19.22 -20.96
C ASN A 587 -19.95 19.01 -19.56
N GLN A 588 -19.68 19.97 -18.67
CA GLN A 588 -20.12 19.91 -17.27
C GLN A 588 -21.58 20.37 -17.06
N GLN A 589 -22.29 20.74 -18.13
CA GLN A 589 -23.71 21.09 -18.02
C GLN A 589 -24.53 19.87 -17.64
N LEU A 590 -25.55 20.09 -16.81
CA LEU A 590 -26.52 19.06 -16.47
C LEU A 590 -27.26 18.60 -17.73
N LEU A 591 -27.72 17.35 -17.74
CA LEU A 591 -28.63 16.89 -18.78
C LEU A 591 -29.89 17.79 -18.80
N PRO A 592 -30.46 18.14 -19.97
CA PRO A 592 -31.65 18.99 -20.01
C PRO A 592 -32.78 18.38 -19.18
N ASP A 593 -33.57 19.23 -18.53
CA ASP A 593 -34.70 18.83 -17.68
C ASP A 593 -34.31 17.95 -16.47
N THR A 594 -33.03 18.02 -16.06
CA THR A 594 -32.52 17.37 -14.85
C THR A 594 -31.92 18.37 -13.87
N GLU A 595 -31.94 18.01 -12.59
CA GLU A 595 -31.28 18.71 -11.51
C GLU A 595 -30.44 17.75 -10.65
N SER A 596 -29.66 18.27 -9.71
CA SER A 596 -28.89 17.43 -8.80
C SER A 596 -29.71 16.99 -7.59
N HIS A 597 -29.43 15.81 -7.07
CA HIS A 597 -30.11 15.22 -5.92
C HIS A 597 -29.11 14.71 -4.89
N CYS A 598 -29.57 14.46 -3.66
CA CYS A 598 -28.72 13.99 -2.56
C CYS A 598 -28.00 12.66 -2.85
N ASN A 599 -28.60 11.75 -3.63
CA ASN A 599 -28.02 10.47 -4.03
C ASN A 599 -28.50 9.99 -5.41
N LEU A 600 -27.83 8.96 -5.95
CA LEU A 600 -28.09 8.43 -7.29
C LEU A 600 -29.49 7.82 -7.43
N GLU A 601 -30.00 7.17 -6.39
CA GLU A 601 -31.34 6.55 -6.42
C GLU A 601 -32.44 7.59 -6.63
N VAL A 602 -32.40 8.69 -5.87
CA VAL A 602 -33.35 9.81 -6.01
C VAL A 602 -33.19 10.47 -7.38
N LEU A 603 -31.96 10.73 -7.83
CA LEU A 603 -31.69 11.28 -9.16
C LEU A 603 -32.34 10.44 -10.26
N LEU A 604 -32.14 9.12 -10.22
CA LEU A 604 -32.67 8.20 -11.23
C LEU A 604 -34.20 8.13 -11.19
N LYS A 605 -34.79 8.14 -9.98
CA LYS A 605 -36.24 8.07 -9.76
C LYS A 605 -36.97 9.35 -10.18
N MET A 606 -36.50 10.51 -9.73
CA MET A 606 -37.17 11.80 -9.95
C MET A 606 -37.22 12.20 -11.42
N HIS A 607 -36.18 11.86 -12.18
CA HIS A 607 -36.09 12.18 -13.60
C HIS A 607 -36.42 11.01 -14.53
N SER A 608 -36.97 9.90 -14.01
CA SER A 608 -37.33 8.71 -14.81
C SER A 608 -36.17 8.22 -15.70
N LEU A 609 -34.95 8.28 -15.17
CA LEU A 609 -33.73 7.96 -15.93
C LEU A 609 -33.46 6.46 -16.00
N THR A 610 -34.25 5.62 -15.35
CA THR A 610 -34.12 4.16 -15.38
C THR A 610 -35.47 3.49 -15.12
N THR A 611 -35.53 2.17 -15.25
CA THR A 611 -36.74 1.39 -15.00
C THR A 611 -37.00 1.18 -13.50
N GLN A 612 -38.28 0.97 -13.15
CA GLN A 612 -38.67 0.72 -11.76
C GLN A 612 -38.09 -0.60 -11.19
N ASP A 613 -37.79 -1.57 -12.05
CA ASP A 613 -37.08 -2.81 -11.67
C ASP A 613 -35.66 -2.52 -11.20
N ILE A 614 -34.96 -1.60 -11.87
CA ILE A 614 -33.60 -1.23 -11.47
C ILE A 614 -33.63 -0.45 -10.14
N ILE A 615 -34.59 0.47 -9.97
CA ILE A 615 -34.77 1.18 -8.69
C ILE A 615 -35.07 0.20 -7.54
N SER A 616 -35.90 -0.83 -7.78
CA SER A 616 -36.20 -1.83 -6.74
C SER A 616 -34.98 -2.67 -6.37
N LYS A 617 -34.11 -3.00 -7.34
CA LYS A 617 -32.83 -3.70 -7.09
C LYS A 617 -31.87 -2.89 -6.22
N MET A 618 -31.85 -1.56 -6.36
CA MET A 618 -31.01 -0.68 -5.53
C MET A 618 -31.46 -0.66 -4.05
N LYS A 619 -32.76 -0.85 -3.81
CA LYS A 619 -33.37 -0.85 -2.45
C LYS A 619 -33.42 -2.21 -1.79
N ASP A 620 -32.90 -3.24 -2.44
CA ASP A 620 -33.13 -4.61 -2.04
C ASP A 620 -32.22 -5.02 -0.87
N LEU A 621 -32.80 -5.00 0.32
CA LEU A 621 -32.11 -5.27 1.59
C LEU A 621 -31.66 -6.73 1.76
N HIS A 622 -32.06 -7.65 0.88
CA HIS A 622 -31.56 -9.04 0.92
C HIS A 622 -30.06 -9.12 0.61
N TYR A 623 -29.51 -8.11 -0.09
CA TYR A 623 -28.15 -8.11 -0.61
C TYR A 623 -27.19 -7.18 0.15
N VAL A 624 -27.53 -6.80 1.38
CA VAL A 624 -26.74 -5.83 2.18
C VAL A 624 -25.27 -6.23 2.36
N ILE A 625 -24.97 -7.52 2.57
CA ILE A 625 -23.58 -7.99 2.71
C ILE A 625 -22.83 -7.85 1.38
N PHE A 626 -23.49 -8.15 0.26
CA PHE A 626 -22.89 -8.02 -1.07
C PHE A 626 -22.59 -6.56 -1.41
N ILE A 627 -23.56 -5.66 -1.18
CA ILE A 627 -23.41 -4.20 -1.37
C ILE A 627 -22.26 -3.66 -0.51
N GLU A 628 -22.21 -4.02 0.78
CA GLU A 628 -21.12 -3.66 1.69
C GLU A 628 -19.76 -4.17 1.17
N THR A 629 -19.69 -5.39 0.65
CA THR A 629 -18.43 -5.96 0.14
C THR A 629 -17.93 -5.17 -1.08
N ILE A 630 -18.84 -4.78 -1.99
CA ILE A 630 -18.51 -3.89 -3.13
C ILE A 630 -17.99 -2.55 -2.63
N GLN A 631 -18.69 -1.93 -1.66
CA GLN A 631 -18.28 -0.66 -1.09
C GLN A 631 -16.89 -0.74 -0.45
N GLN A 632 -16.59 -1.81 0.31
CA GLN A 632 -15.29 -2.08 0.91
C GLN A 632 -14.18 -2.20 -0.14
N VAL A 633 -14.42 -2.93 -1.23
CA VAL A 633 -13.47 -3.10 -2.34
C VAL A 633 -13.19 -1.78 -3.04
N LEU A 634 -14.23 -1.02 -3.37
CA LEU A 634 -14.06 0.28 -4.02
C LEU A 634 -13.34 1.28 -3.09
N ARG A 635 -13.65 1.26 -1.78
CA ARG A 635 -13.03 2.13 -0.77
C ARG A 635 -11.54 1.85 -0.60
N ILE A 636 -11.15 0.58 -0.48
CA ILE A 636 -9.74 0.22 -0.23
C ILE A 636 -8.86 0.47 -1.45
N THR A 637 -9.40 0.27 -2.65
CA THR A 637 -8.69 0.47 -3.92
C THR A 637 -8.63 1.92 -4.37
N LYS A 638 -9.53 2.78 -3.85
CA LYS A 638 -9.70 4.18 -4.24
C LYS A 638 -9.82 4.35 -5.76
N LEU A 639 -10.50 3.42 -6.43
CA LEU A 639 -10.62 3.40 -7.90
C LEU A 639 -11.21 4.71 -8.45
N LEU A 640 -12.17 5.29 -7.74
CA LEU A 640 -12.82 6.53 -8.15
C LEU A 640 -11.88 7.75 -8.06
N SER A 641 -10.83 7.71 -7.24
CA SER A 641 -9.87 8.81 -7.13
C SER A 641 -8.56 8.58 -7.89
N PHE A 642 -8.13 7.32 -7.99
CA PHE A 642 -6.81 6.95 -8.53
C PHE A 642 -6.84 6.49 -10.00
N THR A 643 -7.98 6.58 -10.68
CA THR A 643 -8.08 6.24 -12.10
C THR A 643 -7.88 7.47 -12.99
N ILE A 644 -6.87 7.40 -13.85
CA ILE A 644 -6.56 8.36 -14.91
C ILE A 644 -6.67 7.64 -16.25
N ARG A 645 -7.70 8.01 -17.02
CA ARG A 645 -7.92 7.51 -18.38
C ARG A 645 -7.59 8.63 -19.36
N ASP A 646 -6.62 8.39 -20.24
CA ASP A 646 -6.19 9.34 -21.27
C ASP A 646 -7.29 9.63 -22.30
#